data_AF-A0A922T895-F1
#
_entry.id   AF-A0A922T895-F1
#
_cell.length_a   1.000
_cell.length_b   1.000
_cell.length_c   1.000
_cell.angle_alpha   90.00
_cell.angle_beta   90.00
_cell.angle_gamma   90.00
#
_symmetry.space_group_name_H-M   'P 1'
#
loop_
_entity.id
_entity.type
_entity.pdbx_description
1 polymer ?
#
loop_
_entity_poly.entity_id
_entity_poly.type
_entity_poly.pdbx_seq_one_letter_code
_entity_poly.pdbx_strand_id
1 'polypeptide(L)'
;MSSAENIFDTAYRRQLLARVDDGVFQAALSHAPTAAPIDELIELKVGAMVDYETWISRIDVGTALGTSPNISEVSASHVFDQWLAYIGAASAQRRIELRDLFLASSVALWARRPTELRHLLRLPMVSGIIEPKSTDTRSWSVKVQEIISCALILIARQSTREDVEKARRCIDDLRQLQGKMDEALLASSDQPQRSALTLLALYHAGQATIVLTDYVLNGQFVGTRGRPVNVMTELQTLMRKAHEYAVLSSDPELMTWIISVSLISGKLRDDSIWANGSNINEKIDALVKSVSAREGAILSMLPSQQDALAKNLLDPQREAVILQMPTSSGKTLMAELAILQTLSGYGDARVIYVTPTRALATQVRRTLGADFAELNIDVTAAGSAFEEDPFEKALLNSLTGVVISTPEKLDLLLRSRTEWFEQIRLVIVDEAHLLKDGERGARLELLLANIRREHAHIRLLLLTPFVENAQDVAAWLSQDRGREVEVKWRPSRLIVGLASLKGRKETRRIEIEWKEPHRASELTPTVMLLTEEERDVLRKSSSAQTKAITIGRRLQPLGPALMMFPASRIAAEEAALEMAGTRTEIDPALAPPEFRVAIALASNEYGENSQLANCLKKGVAFHHSALSSELRYLVERLAAIGTLQFIAATTTLAQGMNFPVSSVVVHSVHKPYAGPLSPGEFWNIAGRAGRVGLSERGIIVFANSEHRGLWEHYTASLSEQIDSALAVAIERIADGADIKSAYRSNEGIRPFVQYIGHSVARLGSQQTSSELERLVNASFAGRSDAARAKLLQFARRYLGQITGKQQSYMKVADETGLASFSFDELYATIRTDPMLSGGTAQMLQQPDGLKHLIDALAKLPELSLALDLGHGTIDTKAVADVVHKWINGSTVAEIAPSFRGTNEADRIREAGRYVFGLVSQTVSWGAHAFLRGRDMIGGEGVALEGEDRMLPAYIQYGVSSPGSVMASILGIPRQLASGMAALYSEENGLLRPEDGSRFRTFLEASRVEVWREAIQGTRIADFVSADDLRSVWRDSQGIDRRPVRTPV
;
A
#
# COMPACT_ATOMS: atom_id res chain seq x y z
N MET A 1 12.09 49.28 -22.85
CA MET A 1 12.11 48.44 -24.08
C MET A 1 12.97 47.19 -23.90
N SER A 2 14.08 47.21 -23.14
CA SER A 2 14.88 46.00 -22.85
C SER A 2 14.19 44.92 -21.99
N SER A 3 13.15 45.27 -21.22
CA SER A 3 12.36 44.31 -20.43
C SER A 3 11.31 43.55 -21.23
N ALA A 4 10.86 44.07 -22.39
CA ALA A 4 9.79 43.43 -23.17
C ALA A 4 10.31 42.27 -24.04
N GLU A 5 11.55 42.32 -24.53
CA GLU A 5 12.17 41.22 -25.30
C GLU A 5 12.35 39.96 -24.42
N ASN A 6 12.70 40.13 -23.15
CA ASN A 6 12.90 39.03 -22.22
C ASN A 6 11.60 38.25 -21.92
N ILE A 7 10.45 38.93 -21.92
CA ILE A 7 9.14 38.30 -21.66
C ILE A 7 8.78 37.27 -22.73
N PHE A 8 9.25 37.44 -23.96
CA PHE A 8 8.97 36.52 -25.07
C PHE A 8 10.07 35.47 -25.29
N ASP A 9 11.23 35.62 -24.66
CA ASP A 9 12.31 34.65 -24.75
C ASP A 9 12.04 33.41 -23.87
N THR A 10 11.80 32.27 -24.54
CA THR A 10 11.55 30.99 -23.87
C THR A 10 12.75 30.52 -23.03
N ALA A 11 13.99 30.85 -23.41
CA ALA A 11 15.19 30.48 -22.66
C ALA A 11 15.29 31.28 -21.36
N TYR A 12 15.12 32.60 -21.43
CA TYR A 12 15.02 33.48 -20.27
C TYR A 12 13.92 33.03 -19.30
N ARG A 13 12.69 32.81 -19.79
CA ARG A 13 11.58 32.35 -18.94
C ARG A 13 11.87 31.03 -18.25
N ARG A 14 12.51 30.06 -18.94
CA ARG A 14 12.93 28.80 -18.31
C ARG A 14 13.94 29.00 -17.19
N GLN A 15 14.91 29.91 -17.36
CA GLN A 15 15.86 30.24 -16.31
C GLN A 15 15.18 30.94 -15.12
N LEU A 16 14.25 31.86 -15.39
CA LEU A 16 13.47 32.53 -14.35
C LEU A 16 12.62 31.53 -13.55
N LEU A 17 11.90 30.64 -14.23
CA LEU A 17 11.13 29.56 -13.61
C LEU A 17 12.00 28.68 -12.71
N ALA A 18 13.13 28.19 -13.23
CA ALA A 18 14.03 27.32 -12.48
C ALA A 18 14.55 28.02 -11.22
N ARG A 19 14.92 29.30 -11.34
CA ARG A 19 15.39 30.11 -10.21
C ARG A 19 14.33 30.32 -9.15
N VAL A 20 13.09 30.62 -9.54
CA VAL A 20 11.99 30.86 -8.61
C VAL A 20 11.53 29.57 -7.95
N ASP A 21 11.39 28.49 -8.72
CA ASP A 21 11.05 27.16 -8.20
C ASP A 21 12.08 26.67 -7.17
N ASP A 22 13.36 26.80 -7.51
CA ASP A 22 14.45 26.49 -6.61
C ASP A 22 14.41 27.41 -5.38
N GLY A 23 14.26 28.73 -5.55
CA GLY A 23 14.17 29.68 -4.43
C GLY A 23 13.07 29.38 -3.42
N VAL A 24 11.87 28.97 -3.88
CA VAL A 24 10.76 28.54 -3.03
C VAL A 24 11.09 27.23 -2.30
N PHE A 25 11.67 26.27 -3.00
CA PHE A 25 12.13 25.01 -2.41
C PHE A 25 13.21 25.24 -1.34
N GLN A 26 14.19 26.10 -1.61
CA GLN A 26 15.23 26.49 -0.66
C GLN A 26 14.65 27.14 0.60
N ALA A 27 13.68 28.05 0.44
CA ALA A 27 13.02 28.74 1.55
C ALA A 27 12.28 27.78 2.48
N ALA A 28 11.59 26.79 1.91
CA ALA A 28 10.84 25.78 2.66
C ALA A 28 11.74 24.99 3.63
N LEU A 29 13.03 24.81 3.28
CA LEU A 29 14.00 24.05 4.07
C LEU A 29 14.89 24.93 4.96
N SER A 30 15.11 26.19 4.60
CA SER A 30 16.02 27.12 5.29
C SER A 30 15.32 28.11 6.23
N HIS A 31 13.97 28.18 6.22
CA HIS A 31 13.17 29.22 6.88
C HIS A 31 13.55 30.66 6.47
N ALA A 32 14.17 30.84 5.30
CA ALA A 32 14.42 32.15 4.74
C ALA A 32 13.16 32.66 4.03
N PRO A 33 12.66 33.87 4.31
CA PRO A 33 11.59 34.47 3.53
C PRO A 33 12.15 34.91 2.18
N THR A 34 11.77 34.23 1.10
CA THR A 34 11.99 34.72 -0.27
C THR A 34 10.64 34.90 -0.94
N ALA A 35 10.10 36.12 -0.81
CA ALA A 35 9.00 36.53 -1.67
C ALA A 35 9.62 36.94 -3.01
N ALA A 36 9.19 36.33 -4.12
CA ALA A 36 9.69 36.70 -5.45
C ALA A 36 9.43 38.20 -5.70
N PRO A 37 10.37 38.95 -6.32
CA PRO A 37 10.12 40.34 -6.71
C PRO A 37 8.84 40.48 -7.54
N ILE A 38 8.09 41.57 -7.33
CA ILE A 38 6.83 41.82 -8.04
C ILE A 38 7.00 41.78 -9.57
N ASP A 39 8.13 42.29 -10.06
CA ASP A 39 8.42 42.32 -11.50
C ASP A 39 8.55 40.90 -12.09
N GLU A 40 9.22 39.99 -11.37
CA GLU A 40 9.33 38.57 -11.78
C GLU A 40 7.96 37.88 -11.76
N LEU A 41 7.08 38.21 -10.81
CA LEU A 41 5.71 37.67 -10.79
C LEU A 41 4.88 38.13 -11.99
N ILE A 42 5.06 39.38 -12.44
CA ILE A 42 4.40 39.90 -13.63
C ILE A 42 4.93 39.19 -14.88
N GLU A 43 6.25 39.03 -15.00
CA GLU A 43 6.87 38.31 -16.11
C GLU A 43 6.40 36.85 -16.19
N LEU A 44 6.30 36.16 -15.04
CA LEU A 44 5.77 34.80 -14.96
C LEU A 44 4.29 34.73 -15.36
N LYS A 45 3.44 35.66 -14.89
CA LYS A 45 2.02 35.71 -15.27
C LYS A 45 1.84 35.95 -16.77
N VAL A 46 2.53 36.95 -17.32
CA VAL A 46 2.45 37.29 -18.75
C VAL A 46 3.00 36.14 -19.59
N GLY A 47 4.12 35.54 -19.20
CA GLY A 47 4.69 34.36 -19.85
C GLY A 47 3.72 33.18 -19.88
N ALA A 48 3.11 32.85 -18.73
CA ALA A 48 2.11 31.78 -18.63
C ALA A 48 0.88 32.04 -19.52
N MET A 49 0.41 33.29 -19.60
CA MET A 49 -0.71 33.68 -20.45
C MET A 49 -0.37 33.55 -21.95
N VAL A 50 0.79 34.06 -22.37
CA VAL A 50 1.24 33.98 -23.77
C VAL A 50 1.43 32.53 -24.20
N ASP A 51 2.03 31.70 -23.36
CA ASP A 51 2.23 30.28 -23.66
C ASP A 51 0.89 29.52 -23.68
N TYR A 52 -0.07 29.92 -22.85
CA TYR A 52 -1.44 29.40 -22.88
C TYR A 52 -2.18 29.76 -24.18
N GLU A 53 -2.16 31.02 -24.60
CA GLU A 53 -2.78 31.47 -25.85
C GLU A 53 -2.12 30.81 -27.07
N THR A 54 -0.79 30.68 -27.04
CA THR A 54 -0.03 29.95 -28.06
C THR A 54 -0.43 28.47 -28.10
N TRP A 55 -0.65 27.86 -26.94
CA TRP A 55 -1.11 26.47 -26.85
C TRP A 55 -2.53 26.31 -27.38
N ILE A 56 -3.47 27.18 -26.98
CA ILE A 56 -4.86 27.14 -27.48
C ILE A 56 -4.94 27.36 -28.99
N SER A 57 -4.19 28.31 -29.54
CA SER A 57 -4.23 28.61 -30.98
C SER A 57 -3.77 27.45 -31.88
N ARG A 58 -3.04 26.48 -31.33
CA ARG A 58 -2.62 25.26 -32.02
C ARG A 58 -3.66 24.13 -31.96
N ILE A 59 -4.69 24.27 -31.13
CA ILE A 59 -5.75 23.26 -30.99
C ILE A 59 -6.78 23.49 -32.09
N ASP A 60 -7.08 22.44 -32.86
CA ASP A 60 -8.19 22.49 -33.82
C ASP A 60 -9.51 22.63 -33.06
N VAL A 61 -10.15 23.79 -33.23
CA VAL A 61 -11.41 24.15 -32.59
C VAL A 61 -12.52 23.12 -32.90
N GLY A 62 -12.52 22.54 -34.10
CA GLY A 62 -13.48 21.48 -34.45
C GLY A 62 -13.33 20.23 -33.58
N THR A 63 -12.10 19.86 -33.25
CA THR A 63 -11.83 18.77 -32.29
C THR A 63 -12.05 19.20 -30.85
N ALA A 64 -11.61 20.41 -30.43
CA ALA A 64 -11.82 20.91 -29.08
C ALA A 64 -13.31 20.96 -28.66
N LEU A 65 -14.19 21.18 -29.64
CA LEU A 65 -15.66 21.21 -29.47
C LEU A 65 -16.34 19.87 -29.81
N GLY A 66 -15.58 18.89 -30.30
CA GLY A 66 -16.05 17.62 -30.87
C GLY A 66 -15.36 16.41 -30.23
N THR A 67 -14.33 15.86 -30.87
CA THR A 67 -13.59 14.67 -30.41
C THR A 67 -12.48 15.03 -29.44
N SER A 68 -12.15 14.19 -28.44
CA SER A 68 -10.99 14.40 -27.54
C SER A 68 -9.77 14.90 -28.34
N PRO A 69 -9.39 16.18 -28.23
CA PRO A 69 -8.42 16.78 -29.14
C PRO A 69 -7.07 16.10 -29.00
N ASN A 70 -6.34 15.95 -30.11
CA ASN A 70 -5.00 15.37 -30.10
C ASN A 70 -3.98 16.39 -29.56
N ILE A 71 -4.01 16.58 -28.24
CA ILE A 71 -3.17 17.53 -27.53
C ILE A 71 -1.89 16.83 -27.08
N SER A 72 -0.75 17.39 -27.43
CA SER A 72 0.55 16.94 -26.93
C SER A 72 0.66 17.16 -25.42
N GLU A 73 0.81 16.07 -24.66
CA GLU A 73 1.04 16.08 -23.21
C GLU A 73 2.29 16.89 -22.84
N VAL A 74 3.34 16.84 -23.66
CA VAL A 74 4.58 17.62 -23.47
C VAL A 74 4.30 19.12 -23.57
N SER A 75 3.50 19.54 -24.57
CA SER A 75 3.15 20.94 -24.73
C SER A 75 2.27 21.44 -23.58
N ALA A 76 1.30 20.65 -23.14
CA ALA A 76 0.45 21.01 -22.00
C ALA A 76 1.27 21.06 -20.69
N SER A 77 2.16 20.09 -20.46
CA SER A 77 3.03 20.07 -19.28
C SER A 77 3.91 21.31 -19.18
N HIS A 78 4.44 21.79 -20.31
CA HIS A 78 5.24 23.02 -20.34
C HIS A 78 4.43 24.25 -19.89
N VAL A 79 3.21 24.41 -20.40
CA VAL A 79 2.34 25.53 -20.04
C VAL A 79 1.90 25.42 -18.58
N PHE A 80 1.64 24.20 -18.09
CA PHE A 80 1.28 23.99 -16.69
C PHE A 80 2.43 24.29 -15.73
N ASP A 81 3.68 23.96 -16.08
CA ASP A 81 4.86 24.33 -15.29
C ASP A 81 4.96 25.86 -15.10
N GLN A 82 4.64 26.66 -16.13
CA GLN A 82 4.62 28.12 -16.05
C GLN A 82 3.55 28.60 -15.04
N TRP A 83 2.33 28.07 -15.16
CA TRP A 83 1.24 28.38 -14.22
C TRP A 83 1.57 27.98 -12.79
N LEU A 84 2.14 26.80 -12.59
CA LEU A 84 2.50 26.28 -11.27
C LEU A 84 3.54 27.17 -10.59
N ALA A 85 4.57 27.60 -11.32
CA ALA A 85 5.59 28.49 -10.79
C ALA A 85 5.03 29.90 -10.48
N TYR A 86 4.21 30.47 -11.37
CA TYR A 86 3.54 31.74 -11.11
C TYR A 86 2.67 31.66 -9.84
N ILE A 87 1.78 30.66 -9.75
CA ILE A 87 0.85 30.50 -8.63
C ILE A 87 1.64 30.23 -7.34
N GLY A 88 2.65 29.35 -7.39
CA GLY A 88 3.52 29.05 -6.26
C GLY A 88 4.25 30.28 -5.73
N ALA A 89 4.82 31.11 -6.61
CA ALA A 89 5.50 32.34 -6.23
C ALA A 89 4.54 33.45 -5.75
N ALA A 90 3.39 33.60 -6.41
CA ALA A 90 2.37 34.59 -6.08
C ALA A 90 1.65 34.27 -4.77
N SER A 91 1.65 32.99 -4.36
CA SER A 91 1.08 32.51 -3.11
C SER A 91 1.58 33.34 -1.92
N ALA A 92 2.88 33.64 -1.86
CA ALA A 92 3.49 34.43 -0.78
C ALA A 92 2.97 35.89 -0.68
N GLN A 93 2.33 36.43 -1.72
CA GLN A 93 2.00 37.86 -1.84
C GLN A 93 0.51 38.16 -2.16
N ARG A 94 -0.39 37.17 -2.08
CA ARG A 94 -1.87 37.30 -2.23
C ARG A 94 -2.42 37.79 -3.59
N ARG A 95 -1.70 37.63 -4.72
CA ARG A 95 -2.08 38.20 -6.04
C ARG A 95 -2.69 37.23 -7.08
N ILE A 96 -3.27 36.12 -6.65
CA ILE A 96 -3.81 35.10 -7.58
C ILE A 96 -5.29 35.40 -7.90
N GLU A 97 -5.66 35.40 -9.19
CA GLU A 97 -7.04 35.59 -9.63
C GLU A 97 -7.73 34.24 -9.94
N LEU A 98 -9.07 34.21 -9.88
CA LEU A 98 -9.83 33.00 -10.24
C LEU A 98 -9.59 32.56 -11.69
N ARG A 99 -9.40 33.53 -12.60
CA ARG A 99 -9.06 33.27 -14.01
C ARG A 99 -7.76 32.49 -14.13
N ASP A 100 -6.74 32.87 -13.37
CA ASP A 100 -5.43 32.19 -13.38
C ASP A 100 -5.58 30.71 -12.99
N LEU A 101 -6.36 30.43 -11.93
CA LEU A 101 -6.66 29.08 -11.47
C LEU A 101 -7.46 28.27 -12.50
N PHE A 102 -8.40 28.91 -13.19
CA PHE A 102 -9.21 28.27 -14.23
C PHE A 102 -8.37 27.84 -15.43
N LEU A 103 -7.53 28.74 -15.95
CA LEU A 103 -6.64 28.44 -17.08
C LEU A 103 -5.63 27.37 -16.68
N ALA A 104 -5.01 27.49 -15.50
CA ALA A 104 -4.11 26.46 -14.96
C ALA A 104 -4.79 25.08 -14.85
N SER A 105 -6.04 25.04 -14.36
CA SER A 105 -6.84 23.80 -14.27
C SER A 105 -7.09 23.18 -15.64
N SER A 106 -7.36 23.99 -16.66
CA SER A 106 -7.57 23.49 -18.03
C SER A 106 -6.34 22.78 -18.58
N VAL A 107 -5.15 23.36 -18.39
CA VAL A 107 -3.92 22.76 -18.89
C VAL A 107 -3.52 21.54 -18.08
N ALA A 108 -3.63 21.60 -16.75
CA ALA A 108 -3.13 20.55 -15.86
C ALA A 108 -3.78 19.18 -16.13
N LEU A 109 -5.07 19.16 -16.44
CA LEU A 109 -5.81 17.94 -16.79
C LEU A 109 -5.29 17.32 -18.10
N TRP A 110 -4.99 18.16 -19.10
CA TRP A 110 -4.39 17.75 -20.38
C TRP A 110 -2.91 17.41 -20.28
N ALA A 111 -2.20 18.01 -19.32
CA ALA A 111 -0.86 17.64 -18.91
C ALA A 111 -0.81 16.32 -18.12
N ARG A 112 -1.97 15.67 -17.88
CA ARG A 112 -2.11 14.45 -17.09
C ARG A 112 -1.49 14.56 -15.69
N ARG A 113 -1.56 15.75 -15.07
CA ARG A 113 -1.07 16.04 -13.70
C ARG A 113 -2.21 16.42 -12.74
N PRO A 114 -3.30 15.61 -12.65
CA PRO A 114 -4.43 15.94 -11.78
C PRO A 114 -4.06 15.94 -10.29
N THR A 115 -3.03 15.20 -9.89
CA THR A 115 -2.56 15.10 -8.51
C THR A 115 -1.98 16.42 -8.01
N GLU A 116 -1.13 17.03 -8.83
CA GLU A 116 -0.52 18.33 -8.56
C GLU A 116 -1.56 19.46 -8.64
N LEU A 117 -2.47 19.41 -9.62
CA LEU A 117 -3.59 20.34 -9.69
C LEU A 117 -4.42 20.31 -8.40
N ARG A 118 -4.83 19.11 -7.95
CA ARG A 118 -5.66 18.97 -6.75
C ARG A 118 -4.92 19.44 -5.51
N HIS A 119 -3.61 19.19 -5.39
CA HIS A 119 -2.81 19.73 -4.29
C HIS A 119 -2.81 21.26 -4.29
N LEU A 120 -2.52 21.88 -5.45
CA LEU A 120 -2.55 23.33 -5.64
C LEU A 120 -3.89 23.95 -5.23
N LEU A 121 -5.00 23.36 -5.70
CA LEU A 121 -6.36 23.85 -5.43
C LEU A 121 -6.81 23.64 -3.97
N ARG A 122 -6.12 22.79 -3.20
CA ARG A 122 -6.37 22.54 -1.77
C ARG A 122 -5.54 23.42 -0.85
N LEU A 123 -4.54 24.13 -1.36
CA LEU A 123 -3.77 25.07 -0.56
C LEU A 123 -4.73 26.09 0.08
N PRO A 124 -4.67 26.35 1.41
CA PRO A 124 -5.64 27.20 2.10
C PRO A 124 -5.86 28.57 1.44
N MET A 125 -4.78 29.17 0.94
CA MET A 125 -4.79 30.44 0.22
C MET A 125 -5.48 30.41 -1.15
N VAL A 126 -5.43 29.26 -1.83
CA VAL A 126 -6.07 29.04 -3.13
C VAL A 126 -7.54 28.68 -2.91
N SER A 127 -7.83 27.83 -1.91
CA SER A 127 -9.21 27.45 -1.58
C SER A 127 -10.08 28.68 -1.25
N GLY A 128 -9.53 29.70 -0.58
CA GLY A 128 -10.26 30.94 -0.29
C GLY A 128 -10.58 31.81 -1.52
N ILE A 129 -10.02 31.50 -2.69
CA ILE A 129 -10.33 32.15 -3.98
C ILE A 129 -11.47 31.41 -4.69
N ILE A 130 -11.62 30.10 -4.45
CA ILE A 130 -12.59 29.20 -5.09
C ILE A 130 -13.96 29.28 -4.37
N GLU A 131 -14.36 30.49 -3.97
CA GLU A 131 -15.68 30.77 -3.40
C GLU A 131 -16.27 32.03 -4.06
N PRO A 132 -17.50 31.96 -4.59
CA PRO A 132 -18.12 33.12 -5.22
C PRO A 132 -18.38 34.22 -4.17
N LYS A 133 -17.71 35.37 -4.30
CA LYS A 133 -17.90 36.51 -3.40
C LYS A 133 -19.17 37.28 -3.79
N SER A 134 -20.02 37.57 -2.81
CA SER A 134 -21.34 38.20 -3.04
C SER A 134 -21.28 39.71 -3.33
N THR A 135 -20.13 40.36 -3.11
CA THR A 135 -20.01 41.83 -3.00
C THR A 135 -19.15 42.48 -4.09
N ASP A 136 -19.27 42.08 -5.36
CA ASP A 136 -18.45 42.66 -6.43
C ASP A 136 -19.23 43.57 -7.39
N THR A 137 -18.62 44.71 -7.76
CA THR A 137 -19.15 45.75 -8.67
C THR A 137 -18.93 45.41 -10.16
N ARG A 138 -18.58 44.15 -10.47
CA ARG A 138 -18.26 43.66 -11.82
C ARG A 138 -19.51 43.54 -12.71
N SER A 139 -19.30 43.58 -14.03
CA SER A 139 -20.37 43.38 -15.00
C SER A 139 -20.99 41.98 -14.87
N TRP A 140 -22.28 41.87 -15.21
CA TRP A 140 -23.01 40.62 -15.05
C TRP A 140 -22.40 39.46 -15.84
N SER A 141 -21.97 39.68 -17.08
CA SER A 141 -21.31 38.66 -17.92
C SER A 141 -20.04 38.08 -17.29
N VAL A 142 -19.21 38.91 -16.66
CA VAL A 142 -18.00 38.49 -15.94
C VAL A 142 -18.37 37.64 -14.72
N LYS A 143 -19.41 38.05 -13.97
CA LYS A 143 -19.91 37.27 -12.82
C LYS A 143 -20.40 35.88 -13.23
N VAL A 144 -21.07 35.75 -14.38
CA VAL A 144 -21.48 34.44 -14.93
C VAL A 144 -20.26 33.58 -15.28
N GLN A 145 -19.25 34.15 -15.94
CA GLN A 145 -17.99 33.44 -16.25
C GLN A 145 -17.28 32.95 -14.98
N GLU A 146 -17.21 33.79 -13.94
CA GLU A 146 -16.57 33.45 -12.67
C GLU A 146 -17.27 32.30 -11.96
N ILE A 147 -18.62 32.32 -11.92
CA ILE A 147 -19.38 31.24 -11.29
C ILE A 147 -19.19 29.92 -12.04
N ILE A 148 -19.23 29.93 -13.38
CA ILE A 148 -18.97 28.73 -14.20
C ILE A 148 -17.53 28.23 -14.01
N SER A 149 -16.55 29.14 -14.01
CA SER A 149 -15.14 28.80 -13.79
C SER A 149 -14.92 28.20 -12.40
N CYS A 150 -15.56 28.76 -11.37
CA CYS A 150 -15.53 28.25 -10.00
C CYS A 150 -16.13 26.85 -9.92
N ALA A 151 -17.29 26.62 -10.54
CA ALA A 151 -17.91 25.30 -10.60
C ALA A 151 -16.98 24.26 -11.26
N LEU A 152 -16.36 24.60 -12.40
CA LEU A 152 -15.42 23.70 -13.08
C LEU A 152 -14.15 23.42 -12.25
N ILE A 153 -13.60 24.42 -11.56
CA ILE A 153 -12.46 24.25 -10.65
C ILE A 153 -12.84 23.33 -9.49
N LEU A 154 -14.03 23.48 -8.91
CA LEU A 154 -14.54 22.60 -7.85
C LEU A 154 -14.67 21.15 -8.36
N ILE A 155 -15.17 20.94 -9.58
CA ILE A 155 -15.26 19.61 -10.21
C ILE A 155 -13.86 19.05 -10.51
N ALA A 156 -12.84 19.87 -10.75
CA ALA A 156 -11.46 19.41 -10.92
C ALA A 156 -10.75 19.10 -9.60
N ARG A 157 -11.05 19.86 -8.54
CA ARG A 157 -10.45 19.73 -7.20
C ARG A 157 -10.79 18.41 -6.53
N GLN A 158 -12.05 17.97 -6.62
CA GLN A 158 -12.56 16.68 -6.11
C GLN A 158 -11.93 16.25 -4.78
N SER A 159 -11.86 17.15 -3.80
CA SER A 159 -11.34 16.81 -2.47
C SER A 159 -12.24 15.81 -1.78
N THR A 160 -13.53 16.05 -1.92
CA THR A 160 -14.62 15.20 -1.51
C THR A 160 -15.72 15.29 -2.57
N ARG A 161 -16.73 14.42 -2.45
CA ARG A 161 -17.96 14.54 -3.24
C ARG A 161 -18.65 15.90 -3.06
N GLU A 162 -18.47 16.53 -1.89
CA GLU A 162 -19.04 17.85 -1.57
C GLU A 162 -18.54 18.96 -2.50
N ASP A 163 -17.32 18.87 -3.02
CA ASP A 163 -16.81 19.86 -4.00
C ASP A 163 -17.70 19.89 -5.27
N VAL A 164 -18.07 18.71 -5.76
CA VAL A 164 -18.92 18.59 -6.97
C VAL A 164 -20.36 18.99 -6.65
N GLU A 165 -20.85 18.72 -5.44
CA GLU A 165 -22.16 19.21 -4.97
C GLU A 165 -22.18 20.73 -4.77
N LYS A 166 -21.07 21.34 -4.34
CA LYS A 166 -20.89 22.81 -4.31
C LYS A 166 -20.93 23.38 -5.72
N ALA A 167 -20.26 22.75 -6.69
CA ALA A 167 -20.32 23.16 -8.09
C ALA A 167 -21.77 23.17 -8.61
N ARG A 168 -22.56 22.13 -8.28
CA ARG A 168 -24.00 22.07 -8.61
C ARG A 168 -24.78 23.25 -8.03
N ARG A 169 -24.61 23.52 -6.73
CA ARG A 169 -25.24 24.66 -6.04
C ARG A 169 -24.88 26.00 -6.68
N CYS A 170 -23.61 26.21 -7.02
CA CYS A 170 -23.16 27.43 -7.69
C CYS A 170 -23.90 27.67 -9.01
N ILE A 171 -24.14 26.62 -9.81
CA ILE A 171 -24.84 26.76 -11.08
C ILE A 171 -26.36 26.92 -10.89
N ASP A 172 -26.94 26.26 -9.89
CA ASP A 172 -28.36 26.43 -9.54
C ASP A 172 -28.65 27.88 -9.06
N ASP A 173 -27.77 28.44 -8.23
CA ASP A 173 -27.86 29.83 -7.78
C ASP A 173 -27.71 30.83 -8.94
N LEU A 174 -26.77 30.56 -9.85
CA LEU A 174 -26.60 31.34 -11.08
C LEU A 174 -27.87 31.37 -11.92
N ARG A 175 -28.54 30.22 -12.09
CA ARG A 175 -29.80 30.11 -12.83
C ARG A 175 -30.91 30.97 -12.21
N GLN A 176 -30.98 31.05 -10.89
CA GLN A 176 -31.96 31.91 -10.20
C GLN A 176 -31.65 33.40 -10.38
N LEU A 177 -30.37 33.78 -10.40
CA LEU A 177 -29.92 35.17 -10.60
C LEU A 177 -30.13 35.65 -12.04
N GLN A 178 -29.89 34.79 -13.04
CA GLN A 178 -30.07 35.10 -14.47
C GLN A 178 -31.47 35.63 -14.80
N GLY A 179 -32.52 35.01 -14.24
CA GLY A 179 -33.90 35.44 -14.48
C GLY A 179 -34.23 36.87 -14.03
N LYS A 180 -33.39 37.50 -13.20
CA LYS A 180 -33.56 38.90 -12.75
C LYS A 180 -32.54 39.86 -13.36
N MET A 181 -31.32 39.39 -13.64
CA MET A 181 -30.20 40.24 -14.03
C MET A 181 -29.98 40.34 -15.55
N ASP A 182 -30.41 39.32 -16.33
CA ASP A 182 -30.27 39.33 -17.79
C ASP A 182 -31.09 40.48 -18.42
N GLU A 183 -32.32 40.67 -17.96
CA GLU A 183 -33.19 41.76 -18.42
C GLU A 183 -32.60 43.14 -18.08
N ALA A 184 -32.05 43.29 -16.87
CA ALA A 184 -31.43 44.53 -16.44
C ALA A 184 -30.18 44.87 -17.28
N LEU A 185 -29.33 43.89 -17.58
CA LEU A 185 -28.15 44.08 -18.42
C LEU A 185 -28.52 44.44 -19.86
N LEU A 186 -29.51 43.74 -20.45
CA LEU A 186 -29.94 43.99 -21.82
C LEU A 186 -30.59 45.36 -21.96
N ALA A 187 -31.34 45.81 -20.95
CA ALA A 187 -31.94 47.14 -20.91
C ALA A 187 -30.91 48.28 -20.74
N SER A 188 -29.77 48.01 -20.10
CA SER A 188 -28.73 49.00 -19.82
C SER A 188 -27.53 48.97 -20.77
N SER A 189 -27.54 48.11 -21.80
CA SER A 189 -26.38 47.92 -22.70
C SER A 189 -26.42 48.83 -23.92
N ASP A 190 -25.29 49.46 -24.22
CA ASP A 190 -25.09 50.25 -25.45
C ASP A 190 -25.06 49.39 -26.73
N GLN A 191 -24.85 48.07 -26.60
CA GLN A 191 -24.82 47.10 -27.70
C GLN A 191 -25.63 45.83 -27.35
N PRO A 192 -26.97 45.92 -27.29
CA PRO A 192 -27.82 44.86 -26.75
C PRO A 192 -27.73 43.54 -27.53
N GLN A 193 -27.52 43.60 -28.86
CA GLN A 193 -27.32 42.40 -29.69
C GLN A 193 -26.03 41.66 -29.32
N ARG A 194 -24.92 42.38 -29.12
CA ARG A 194 -23.64 41.80 -28.71
C ARG A 194 -23.75 41.21 -27.31
N SER A 195 -24.37 41.94 -26.38
CA SER A 195 -24.63 41.45 -25.02
C SER A 195 -25.51 40.20 -25.00
N ALA A 196 -26.54 40.13 -25.85
CA ALA A 196 -27.39 38.95 -25.97
C ALA A 196 -26.61 37.73 -26.50
N LEU A 197 -25.75 37.91 -27.53
CA LEU A 197 -24.89 36.85 -28.04
C LEU A 197 -23.90 36.36 -26.96
N THR A 198 -23.30 37.27 -26.19
CA THR A 198 -22.46 36.91 -25.04
C THR A 198 -23.24 36.09 -24.00
N LEU A 199 -24.46 36.53 -23.62
CA LEU A 199 -25.29 35.79 -22.67
C LEU A 199 -25.69 34.41 -23.20
N LEU A 200 -25.98 34.26 -24.50
CA LEU A 200 -26.29 32.96 -25.13
C LEU A 200 -25.08 32.02 -25.10
N ALA A 201 -23.87 32.53 -25.36
CA ALA A 201 -22.64 31.75 -25.23
C ALA A 201 -22.46 31.24 -23.79
N LEU A 202 -22.62 32.13 -22.80
CA LEU A 202 -22.49 31.81 -21.39
C LEU A 202 -23.58 30.86 -20.89
N TYR A 203 -24.82 30.99 -21.39
CA TYR A 203 -25.91 30.07 -21.10
C TYR A 203 -25.56 28.64 -21.52
N HIS A 204 -25.08 28.45 -22.75
CA HIS A 204 -24.71 27.12 -23.23
C HIS A 204 -23.51 26.53 -22.49
N ALA A 205 -22.52 27.36 -22.13
CA ALA A 205 -21.41 26.94 -21.27
C ALA A 205 -21.92 26.49 -19.88
N GLY A 206 -22.84 27.26 -19.27
CA GLY A 206 -23.46 26.90 -18.00
C GLY A 206 -24.25 25.59 -18.08
N GLN A 207 -25.04 25.39 -19.14
CA GLN A 207 -25.73 24.11 -19.38
C GLN A 207 -24.76 22.94 -19.52
N ALA A 208 -23.64 23.12 -20.22
CA ALA A 208 -22.61 22.08 -20.33
C ALA A 208 -22.01 21.75 -18.95
N THR A 209 -21.79 22.74 -18.08
CA THR A 209 -21.35 22.52 -16.70
C THR A 209 -22.38 21.74 -15.88
N ILE A 210 -23.69 21.97 -16.06
CA ILE A 210 -24.75 21.16 -15.39
C ILE A 210 -24.65 19.70 -15.83
N VAL A 211 -24.61 19.46 -17.15
CA VAL A 211 -24.52 18.12 -17.74
C VAL A 211 -23.30 17.38 -17.19
N LEU A 212 -22.15 18.05 -17.14
CA LEU A 212 -20.91 17.49 -16.58
C LEU A 212 -21.05 17.17 -15.09
N THR A 213 -21.59 18.10 -14.29
CA THR A 213 -21.72 17.96 -12.84
C THR A 213 -22.59 16.76 -12.50
N ASP A 214 -23.76 16.65 -13.13
CA ASP A 214 -24.68 15.54 -12.93
C ASP A 214 -24.06 14.21 -13.37
N TYR A 215 -23.31 14.19 -14.48
CA TYR A 215 -22.60 13.00 -14.94
C TYR A 215 -21.50 12.56 -13.98
N VAL A 216 -20.67 13.48 -13.48
CA VAL A 216 -19.60 13.15 -12.52
C VAL A 216 -20.19 12.58 -11.23
N LEU A 217 -21.33 13.12 -10.76
CA LEU A 217 -21.99 12.64 -9.54
C LEU A 217 -22.74 11.31 -9.70
N ASN A 218 -23.39 11.10 -10.85
CA ASN A 218 -24.41 10.06 -11.01
C ASN A 218 -24.12 9.08 -12.15
N GLY A 219 -23.09 9.30 -12.96
CA GLY A 219 -22.75 8.50 -14.14
C GLY A 219 -23.68 8.68 -15.33
N GLN A 220 -24.72 9.52 -15.20
CA GLN A 220 -25.69 9.79 -16.25
C GLN A 220 -26.26 11.20 -16.12
N PHE A 221 -26.69 11.76 -17.25
CA PHE A 221 -27.48 12.97 -17.30
C PHE A 221 -28.84 12.67 -17.92
N VAL A 222 -29.92 13.08 -17.25
CA VAL A 222 -31.29 12.89 -17.72
C VAL A 222 -31.81 14.21 -18.28
N GLY A 223 -32.05 14.25 -19.59
CA GLY A 223 -32.55 15.45 -20.25
C GLY A 223 -34.01 15.77 -19.89
N THR A 224 -34.51 16.90 -20.38
CA THR A 224 -35.88 17.40 -20.11
C THR A 224 -37.00 16.44 -20.52
N ARG A 225 -36.71 15.48 -21.41
CA ARG A 225 -37.65 14.42 -21.85
C ARG A 225 -37.66 13.19 -20.94
N GLY A 226 -36.96 13.22 -19.80
CA GLY A 226 -36.92 12.13 -18.82
C GLY A 226 -36.13 10.89 -19.26
N ARG A 227 -35.25 11.01 -20.27
CA ARG A 227 -34.41 9.90 -20.75
C ARG A 227 -32.92 10.22 -20.57
N PRO A 228 -32.07 9.22 -20.25
CA PRO A 228 -30.62 9.38 -20.27
C PRO A 228 -30.14 9.82 -21.65
N VAL A 229 -29.20 10.75 -21.69
CA VAL A 229 -28.59 11.26 -22.92
C VAL A 229 -27.14 10.82 -22.98
N ASN A 230 -26.60 10.64 -24.20
CA ASN A 230 -25.15 10.50 -24.35
C ASN A 230 -24.48 11.83 -23.95
N VAL A 231 -23.85 11.84 -22.78
CA VAL A 231 -23.26 13.02 -22.18
C VAL A 231 -22.20 13.66 -23.07
N MET A 232 -21.38 12.86 -23.76
CA MET A 232 -20.37 13.41 -24.67
C MET A 232 -21.02 14.17 -25.84
N THR A 233 -22.02 13.56 -26.48
CA THR A 233 -22.75 14.20 -27.58
C THR A 233 -23.48 15.48 -27.14
N GLU A 234 -24.04 15.48 -25.93
CA GLU A 234 -24.71 16.66 -25.37
C GLU A 234 -23.71 17.78 -25.07
N LEU A 235 -22.59 17.48 -24.42
CA LEU A 235 -21.51 18.44 -24.17
C LEU A 235 -20.98 19.06 -25.47
N GLN A 236 -20.70 18.23 -26.48
CA GLN A 236 -20.28 18.70 -27.82
C GLN A 236 -21.30 19.66 -28.44
N THR A 237 -22.59 19.33 -28.35
CA THR A 237 -23.66 20.15 -28.92
C THR A 237 -23.77 21.49 -28.22
N LEU A 238 -23.71 21.51 -26.88
CA LEU A 238 -23.76 22.72 -26.09
C LEU A 238 -22.53 23.59 -26.33
N MET A 239 -21.33 23.01 -26.35
CA MET A 239 -20.10 23.77 -26.51
C MET A 239 -19.93 24.34 -27.92
N ARG A 240 -20.36 23.61 -28.97
CA ARG A 240 -20.40 24.14 -30.33
C ARG A 240 -21.31 25.37 -30.43
N LYS A 241 -22.52 25.31 -29.86
CA LYS A 241 -23.42 26.49 -29.82
C LYS A 241 -22.80 27.64 -29.04
N ALA A 242 -22.20 27.34 -27.88
CA ALA A 242 -21.54 28.35 -27.07
C ALA A 242 -20.43 29.07 -27.86
N HIS A 243 -19.65 28.32 -28.62
CA HIS A 243 -18.60 28.86 -29.47
C HIS A 243 -19.13 29.67 -30.65
N GLU A 244 -20.16 29.19 -31.35
CA GLU A 244 -20.82 29.93 -32.44
C GLU A 244 -21.31 31.31 -31.96
N TYR A 245 -21.96 31.39 -30.79
CA TYR A 245 -22.39 32.67 -30.23
C TYR A 245 -21.23 33.55 -29.77
N ALA A 246 -20.14 32.98 -29.25
CA ALA A 246 -18.94 33.74 -28.88
C ALA A 246 -18.22 34.33 -30.10
N VAL A 247 -18.18 33.61 -31.22
CA VAL A 247 -17.68 34.11 -32.51
C VAL A 247 -18.56 35.26 -33.00
N LEU A 248 -19.89 35.08 -32.96
CA LEU A 248 -20.84 36.12 -33.38
C LEU A 248 -20.75 37.39 -32.49
N SER A 249 -20.43 37.25 -31.20
CA SER A 249 -20.23 38.42 -30.32
C SER A 249 -18.91 39.17 -30.59
N SER A 250 -18.03 38.65 -31.45
CA SER A 250 -16.73 39.25 -31.78
C SER A 250 -15.91 39.59 -30.53
N ASP A 251 -15.88 38.67 -29.56
CA ASP A 251 -15.16 38.82 -28.30
C ASP A 251 -14.08 37.73 -28.19
N PRO A 252 -12.79 38.07 -28.46
CA PRO A 252 -11.69 37.11 -28.39
C PRO A 252 -11.46 36.49 -27.02
N GLU A 253 -11.72 37.23 -25.94
CA GLU A 253 -11.55 36.71 -24.58
C GLU A 253 -12.62 35.65 -24.29
N LEU A 254 -13.87 35.93 -24.68
CA LEU A 254 -14.97 34.97 -24.57
C LEU A 254 -14.70 33.72 -25.41
N MET A 255 -14.20 33.87 -26.65
CA MET A 255 -13.86 32.72 -27.51
C MET A 255 -12.83 31.80 -26.86
N THR A 256 -11.74 32.37 -26.34
CA THR A 256 -10.69 31.63 -25.62
C THR A 256 -11.25 30.95 -24.38
N TRP A 257 -12.05 31.67 -23.59
CA TRP A 257 -12.70 31.12 -22.39
C TRP A 257 -13.64 29.95 -22.72
N ILE A 258 -14.45 30.05 -23.78
CA ILE A 258 -15.35 28.97 -24.22
C ILE A 258 -14.57 27.72 -24.67
N ILE A 259 -13.46 27.88 -25.39
CA ILE A 259 -12.59 26.77 -25.76
C ILE A 259 -12.03 26.11 -24.49
N SER A 260 -11.59 26.91 -23.52
CA SER A 260 -11.07 26.44 -22.22
C SER A 260 -12.12 25.65 -21.43
N VAL A 261 -13.38 26.13 -21.41
CA VAL A 261 -14.52 25.42 -20.81
C VAL A 261 -14.76 24.07 -21.50
N SER A 262 -14.70 24.03 -22.83
CA SER A 262 -14.85 22.80 -23.60
C SER A 262 -13.75 21.78 -23.26
N LEU A 263 -12.50 22.24 -23.22
CA LEU A 263 -11.33 21.40 -22.90
C LEU A 263 -11.41 20.81 -21.49
N ILE A 264 -11.77 21.61 -20.47
CA ILE A 264 -11.97 21.11 -19.10
C ILE A 264 -13.12 20.11 -19.05
N SER A 265 -14.26 20.46 -19.64
CA SER A 265 -15.48 19.66 -19.52
C SER A 265 -15.34 18.30 -20.18
N GLY A 266 -14.77 18.26 -21.40
CA GLY A 266 -14.47 17.02 -22.09
C GLY A 266 -13.49 16.15 -21.30
N LYS A 267 -12.41 16.76 -20.77
CA LYS A 267 -11.37 16.01 -20.06
C LYS A 267 -11.85 15.46 -18.71
N LEU A 268 -12.61 16.24 -17.92
CA LEU A 268 -13.21 15.76 -16.66
C LEU A 268 -14.19 14.62 -16.89
N ARG A 269 -14.95 14.65 -18.00
CA ARG A 269 -15.82 13.54 -18.41
C ARG A 269 -15.00 12.29 -18.77
N ASP A 270 -13.94 12.45 -19.57
CA ASP A 270 -13.11 11.33 -20.02
C ASP A 270 -12.31 10.70 -18.88
N ASP A 271 -11.86 11.51 -17.92
CA ASP A 271 -11.14 11.03 -16.73
C ASP A 271 -12.07 10.42 -15.67
N SER A 272 -13.38 10.60 -15.78
CA SER A 272 -14.35 10.10 -14.81
C SER A 272 -14.26 8.59 -14.63
N ILE A 273 -14.55 8.11 -13.41
CA ILE A 273 -14.65 6.67 -13.13
C ILE A 273 -15.73 6.02 -14.00
N TRP A 274 -16.79 6.76 -14.33
CA TRP A 274 -17.89 6.31 -15.16
C TRP A 274 -17.46 6.02 -16.60
N ALA A 275 -16.64 6.90 -17.20
CA ALA A 275 -16.18 6.73 -18.58
C ALA A 275 -15.23 5.54 -18.75
N ASN A 276 -14.44 5.22 -17.71
CA ASN A 276 -13.40 4.19 -17.77
C ASN A 276 -13.82 2.86 -17.16
N GLY A 277 -14.75 2.87 -16.20
CA GLY A 277 -15.16 1.70 -15.43
C GLY A 277 -16.54 1.14 -15.78
N SER A 278 -17.40 1.90 -16.47
CA SER A 278 -18.77 1.42 -16.74
C SER A 278 -18.88 0.57 -18.01
N ASN A 279 -19.91 -0.27 -18.10
CA ASN A 279 -20.22 -1.15 -19.22
C ASN A 279 -19.17 -2.25 -19.47
N ILE A 280 -18.39 -2.62 -18.46
CA ILE A 280 -17.48 -3.78 -18.52
C ILE A 280 -18.24 -5.04 -18.14
N ASN A 281 -18.89 -5.04 -16.97
CA ASN A 281 -19.84 -6.05 -16.51
C ASN A 281 -20.67 -5.50 -15.33
N GLU A 282 -21.75 -6.20 -14.96
CA GLU A 282 -22.67 -5.75 -13.91
C GLU A 282 -22.02 -5.58 -12.52
N LYS A 283 -21.08 -6.45 -12.14
CA LYS A 283 -20.40 -6.35 -10.82
C LYS A 283 -19.49 -5.13 -10.78
N ILE A 284 -18.76 -4.86 -11.86
CA ILE A 284 -17.91 -3.66 -11.97
C ILE A 284 -18.78 -2.40 -11.98
N ASP A 285 -19.89 -2.38 -12.71
CA ASP A 285 -20.81 -1.25 -12.71
C ASP A 285 -21.36 -0.96 -11.30
N ALA A 286 -21.66 -2.02 -10.54
CA ALA A 286 -22.08 -1.89 -9.15
C ALA A 286 -20.96 -1.36 -8.24
N LEU A 287 -19.71 -1.81 -8.43
CA LEU A 287 -18.55 -1.24 -7.72
C LEU A 287 -18.37 0.25 -8.04
N VAL A 288 -18.42 0.64 -9.32
CA VAL A 288 -18.27 2.03 -9.75
C VAL A 288 -19.35 2.91 -9.11
N LYS A 289 -20.61 2.45 -9.12
CA LYS A 289 -21.72 3.13 -8.42
C LYS A 289 -21.42 3.29 -6.93
N SER A 290 -21.04 2.20 -6.28
CA SER A 290 -20.74 2.19 -4.86
C SER A 290 -19.60 3.14 -4.48
N VAL A 291 -18.45 3.01 -5.14
CA VAL A 291 -17.25 3.82 -4.89
C VAL A 291 -17.46 5.31 -5.21
N SER A 292 -18.31 5.64 -6.19
CA SER A 292 -18.65 7.03 -6.51
C SER A 292 -19.62 7.68 -5.49
N ALA A 293 -20.40 6.89 -4.76
CA ALA A 293 -21.44 7.35 -3.85
C ALA A 293 -20.95 7.59 -2.42
N ARG A 294 -19.84 6.97 -2.03
CA ARG A 294 -19.33 6.93 -0.65
C ARG A 294 -18.58 8.21 -0.22
N GLU A 295 -18.39 8.35 1.09
CA GLU A 295 -17.49 9.35 1.67
C GLU A 295 -16.04 9.03 1.24
N GLY A 296 -15.36 9.97 0.58
CA GLY A 296 -14.07 9.71 -0.09
C GLY A 296 -14.20 9.17 -1.53
N ALA A 297 -15.32 9.45 -2.20
CA ALA A 297 -15.64 8.97 -3.55
C ALA A 297 -14.50 9.10 -4.57
N ILE A 298 -14.27 8.02 -5.34
CA ILE A 298 -13.40 8.07 -6.53
C ILE A 298 -14.25 8.52 -7.71
N LEU A 299 -14.16 9.81 -8.05
CA LEU A 299 -14.94 10.40 -9.16
C LEU A 299 -14.19 10.36 -10.49
N SER A 300 -12.85 10.31 -10.45
CA SER A 300 -11.99 10.21 -11.64
C SER A 300 -10.87 9.20 -11.41
N MET A 301 -10.57 8.41 -12.46
CA MET A 301 -9.45 7.48 -12.45
C MET A 301 -8.12 8.20 -12.68
N LEU A 302 -7.07 7.73 -12.00
CA LEU A 302 -5.71 8.22 -12.22
C LEU A 302 -5.26 7.91 -13.66
N PRO A 303 -4.40 8.75 -14.26
CA PRO A 303 -3.83 8.49 -15.59
C PRO A 303 -3.22 7.07 -15.70
N SER A 304 -2.56 6.61 -14.64
CA SER A 304 -2.00 5.26 -14.58
C SER A 304 -3.04 4.13 -14.67
N GLN A 305 -4.22 4.33 -14.09
CA GLN A 305 -5.32 3.37 -14.13
C GLN A 305 -5.97 3.35 -15.52
N GLN A 306 -6.17 4.53 -16.12
CA GLN A 306 -6.65 4.67 -17.49
C GLN A 306 -5.71 3.94 -18.48
N ASP A 307 -4.40 4.14 -18.34
CA ASP A 307 -3.40 3.50 -19.22
C ASP A 307 -3.38 1.98 -19.06
N ALA A 308 -3.56 1.46 -17.85
CA ALA A 308 -3.62 0.02 -17.60
C ALA A 308 -4.85 -0.61 -18.29
N LEU A 309 -6.02 0.03 -18.19
CA LEU A 309 -7.25 -0.42 -18.84
C LEU A 309 -7.14 -0.32 -20.37
N ALA A 310 -6.63 0.80 -20.89
CA ALA A 310 -6.41 1.00 -22.33
C ALA A 310 -5.43 -0.03 -22.94
N LYS A 311 -4.51 -0.57 -22.12
CA LYS A 311 -3.59 -1.66 -22.52
C LYS A 311 -4.22 -3.06 -22.40
N ASN A 312 -5.53 -3.16 -22.21
CA ASN A 312 -6.30 -4.40 -22.09
C ASN A 312 -5.90 -5.26 -20.88
N LEU A 313 -5.68 -4.66 -19.71
CA LEU A 313 -5.39 -5.39 -18.46
C LEU A 313 -6.43 -6.48 -18.17
N LEU A 314 -7.70 -6.22 -18.45
CA LEU A 314 -8.81 -7.12 -18.11
C LEU A 314 -9.07 -8.22 -19.15
N ASP A 315 -8.25 -8.32 -20.21
CA ASP A 315 -8.40 -9.32 -21.29
C ASP A 315 -8.44 -10.75 -20.72
N PRO A 316 -9.57 -11.46 -20.81
CA PRO A 316 -9.72 -12.81 -20.26
C PRO A 316 -8.92 -13.86 -21.04
N GLN A 317 -8.44 -13.55 -22.25
CA GLN A 317 -7.61 -14.48 -23.04
C GLN A 317 -6.16 -14.55 -22.54
N ARG A 318 -5.74 -13.60 -21.68
CA ARG A 318 -4.39 -13.56 -21.12
C ARG A 318 -4.32 -14.38 -19.84
N GLU A 319 -3.45 -15.39 -19.85
CA GLU A 319 -3.27 -16.29 -18.72
C GLU A 319 -2.31 -15.76 -17.66
N ALA A 320 -1.31 -14.97 -18.07
CA ALA A 320 -0.34 -14.37 -17.16
C ALA A 320 -0.13 -12.90 -17.52
N VAL A 321 -0.47 -12.00 -16.62
CA VAL A 321 -0.29 -10.55 -16.82
C VAL A 321 0.61 -9.99 -15.75
N ILE A 322 1.68 -9.28 -16.15
CA ILE A 322 2.58 -8.57 -15.24
C ILE A 322 2.26 -7.08 -15.33
N LEU A 323 1.59 -6.53 -14.32
CA LEU A 323 1.24 -5.11 -14.25
C LEU A 323 2.36 -4.34 -13.54
N GLN A 324 3.11 -3.56 -14.32
CA GLN A 324 4.13 -2.67 -13.78
C GLN A 324 3.56 -1.27 -13.57
N MET A 325 3.40 -0.88 -12.32
CA MET A 325 2.96 0.45 -11.92
C MET A 325 3.79 0.93 -10.72
N PRO A 326 4.11 2.23 -10.60
CA PRO A 326 4.73 2.75 -9.39
C PRO A 326 3.86 2.49 -8.15
N THR A 327 4.47 2.52 -6.97
CA THR A 327 3.71 2.43 -5.72
C THR A 327 2.78 3.63 -5.61
N SER A 328 1.54 3.39 -5.15
CA SER A 328 0.50 4.43 -5.02
C SER A 328 -0.04 5.05 -6.31
N SER A 329 0.14 4.37 -7.44
CA SER A 329 -0.49 4.69 -8.72
C SER A 329 -1.87 4.02 -8.91
N GLY A 330 -2.46 3.48 -7.83
CA GLY A 330 -3.79 2.89 -7.86
C GLY A 330 -3.88 1.42 -8.28
N LYS A 331 -2.85 0.60 -7.98
CA LYS A 331 -2.80 -0.86 -8.25
C LYS A 331 -4.00 -1.63 -7.66
N THR A 332 -4.46 -1.23 -6.47
CA THR A 332 -5.56 -1.91 -5.76
C THR A 332 -6.87 -1.87 -6.56
N LEU A 333 -7.23 -0.73 -7.15
CA LEU A 333 -8.42 -0.63 -8.01
C LEU A 333 -8.29 -1.53 -9.24
N MET A 334 -7.09 -1.64 -9.82
CA MET A 334 -6.85 -2.54 -10.96
C MET A 334 -7.01 -4.02 -10.57
N ALA A 335 -6.60 -4.38 -9.35
CA ALA A 335 -6.84 -5.71 -8.81
C ALA A 335 -8.34 -5.96 -8.55
N GLU A 336 -9.06 -4.99 -7.98
CA GLU A 336 -10.51 -5.05 -7.75
C GLU A 336 -11.28 -5.31 -9.04
N LEU A 337 -10.97 -4.55 -10.10
CA LEU A 337 -11.59 -4.75 -11.41
C LEU A 337 -11.29 -6.15 -11.98
N ALA A 338 -10.07 -6.67 -11.81
CA ALA A 338 -9.70 -8.01 -12.26
C ALA A 338 -10.44 -9.11 -11.47
N ILE A 339 -10.62 -8.94 -10.16
CA ILE A 339 -11.41 -9.83 -9.30
C ILE A 339 -12.87 -9.86 -9.81
N LEU A 340 -13.50 -8.71 -9.97
CA LEU A 340 -14.90 -8.62 -10.37
C LEU A 340 -15.15 -9.11 -11.79
N GLN A 341 -14.21 -8.87 -12.71
CA GLN A 341 -14.25 -9.46 -14.06
C GLN A 341 -14.24 -10.98 -13.99
N THR A 342 -13.43 -11.56 -13.12
CA THR A 342 -13.34 -13.02 -12.95
C THR A 342 -14.60 -13.59 -12.32
N LEU A 343 -15.08 -13.00 -11.22
CA LEU A 343 -16.30 -13.44 -10.52
C LEU A 343 -17.58 -13.23 -11.33
N SER A 344 -17.56 -12.33 -12.32
CA SER A 344 -18.67 -12.19 -13.27
C SER A 344 -18.65 -13.26 -14.36
N GLY A 345 -17.47 -13.75 -14.74
CA GLY A 345 -17.32 -14.80 -15.73
C GLY A 345 -17.63 -16.20 -15.19
N TYR A 346 -17.56 -16.41 -13.87
CA TYR A 346 -17.68 -17.72 -13.23
C TYR A 346 -18.42 -17.61 -11.89
N GLY A 347 -19.62 -18.20 -11.79
CA GLY A 347 -20.51 -18.02 -10.63
C GLY A 347 -20.04 -18.65 -9.31
N ASP A 348 -19.27 -19.73 -9.36
CA ASP A 348 -18.73 -20.45 -8.20
C ASP A 348 -17.22 -20.21 -8.00
N ALA A 349 -16.65 -19.23 -8.70
CA ALA A 349 -15.22 -19.02 -8.69
C ALA A 349 -14.69 -18.52 -7.35
N ARG A 350 -13.50 -18.99 -7.02
CA ARG A 350 -12.63 -18.43 -6.00
C ARG A 350 -11.52 -17.62 -6.64
N VAL A 351 -11.18 -16.50 -6.01
CA VAL A 351 -10.04 -15.68 -6.37
C VAL A 351 -9.09 -15.61 -5.18
N ILE A 352 -7.79 -15.79 -5.43
CA ILE A 352 -6.78 -15.69 -4.39
C ILE A 352 -5.99 -14.40 -4.57
N TYR A 353 -5.85 -13.63 -3.49
CA TYR A 353 -4.97 -12.48 -3.44
C TYR A 353 -3.79 -12.80 -2.52
N VAL A 354 -2.61 -12.92 -3.10
CA VAL A 354 -1.36 -13.23 -2.40
C VAL A 354 -0.65 -11.93 -2.04
N THR A 355 -0.48 -11.72 -0.73
CA THR A 355 0.30 -10.59 -0.19
C THR A 355 1.63 -11.08 0.39
N PRO A 356 2.72 -10.31 0.31
CA PRO A 356 4.02 -10.71 0.86
C PRO A 356 4.05 -10.79 2.40
N THR A 357 3.16 -10.09 3.10
CA THR A 357 3.17 -10.02 4.56
C THR A 357 1.77 -10.07 5.15
N ARG A 358 1.66 -10.57 6.40
CA ARG A 358 0.40 -10.64 7.16
C ARG A 358 -0.25 -9.26 7.41
N ALA A 359 0.58 -8.23 7.60
CA ALA A 359 0.10 -6.86 7.78
C ALA A 359 -0.63 -6.38 6.52
N LEU A 360 -0.01 -6.61 5.35
CA LEU A 360 -0.61 -6.27 4.06
C LEU A 360 -1.85 -7.13 3.77
N ALA A 361 -1.86 -8.42 4.15
CA ALA A 361 -3.05 -9.27 4.06
C ALA A 361 -4.25 -8.65 4.79
N THR A 362 -4.04 -8.18 6.03
CA THR A 362 -5.07 -7.52 6.84
C THR A 362 -5.58 -6.24 6.17
N GLN A 363 -4.68 -5.44 5.62
CA GLN A 363 -5.02 -4.20 4.93
C GLN A 363 -5.82 -4.43 3.64
N VAL A 364 -5.39 -5.39 2.81
CA VAL A 364 -6.10 -5.77 1.58
C VAL A 364 -7.47 -6.33 1.93
N ARG A 365 -7.58 -7.14 2.99
CA ARG A 365 -8.85 -7.70 3.47
C ARG A 365 -9.83 -6.61 3.87
N ARG A 366 -9.38 -5.64 4.67
CA ARG A 366 -10.19 -4.48 5.04
C ARG A 366 -10.67 -3.71 3.81
N THR A 367 -9.78 -3.49 2.85
CA THR A 367 -10.08 -2.68 1.65
C THR A 367 -11.09 -3.40 0.76
N LEU A 368 -10.78 -4.62 0.33
CA LEU A 368 -11.64 -5.43 -0.52
C LEU A 368 -12.97 -5.78 0.19
N GLY A 369 -12.93 -6.08 1.48
CA GLY A 369 -14.14 -6.35 2.27
C GLY A 369 -15.10 -5.16 2.27
N ALA A 370 -14.59 -3.95 2.48
CA ALA A 370 -15.39 -2.73 2.40
C ALA A 370 -15.87 -2.40 0.98
N ASP A 371 -15.02 -2.61 -0.03
CA ASP A 371 -15.35 -2.35 -1.43
C ASP A 371 -16.35 -3.35 -2.01
N PHE A 372 -16.35 -4.60 -1.53
CA PHE A 372 -17.24 -5.64 -2.02
C PHE A 372 -18.44 -5.95 -1.11
N ALA A 373 -18.56 -5.31 0.06
CA ALA A 373 -19.68 -5.51 0.98
C ALA A 373 -21.06 -5.33 0.31
N GLU A 374 -21.24 -4.27 -0.48
CA GLU A 374 -22.50 -4.01 -1.21
C GLU A 374 -22.76 -4.99 -2.37
N LEU A 375 -21.76 -5.76 -2.77
CA LEU A 375 -21.83 -6.74 -3.84
C LEU A 375 -22.12 -8.16 -3.33
N ASN A 376 -22.25 -8.35 -2.01
CA ASN A 376 -22.38 -9.66 -1.34
C ASN A 376 -21.28 -10.64 -1.75
N ILE A 377 -20.03 -10.16 -1.85
CA ILE A 377 -18.87 -11.01 -2.11
C ILE A 377 -18.07 -11.11 -0.82
N ASP A 378 -17.89 -12.34 -0.35
CA ASP A 378 -17.13 -12.59 0.86
C ASP A 378 -15.63 -12.39 0.63
N VAL A 379 -14.99 -11.68 1.55
CA VAL A 379 -13.54 -11.48 1.59
C VAL A 379 -13.02 -12.01 2.92
N THR A 380 -12.20 -13.05 2.85
CA THR A 380 -11.62 -13.69 4.04
C THR A 380 -10.11 -13.80 3.89
N ALA A 381 -9.36 -13.64 4.98
CA ALA A 381 -7.94 -14.01 5.00
C ALA A 381 -7.80 -15.46 5.45
N ALA A 382 -7.01 -16.23 4.72
CA ALA A 382 -6.45 -17.46 5.23
C ALA A 382 -5.64 -17.12 6.49
N GLY A 383 -5.89 -17.87 7.55
CA GLY A 383 -5.18 -17.75 8.81
C GLY A 383 -3.68 -17.86 8.56
N SER A 384 -2.93 -17.20 9.42
CA SER A 384 -1.49 -17.13 9.22
C SER A 384 -0.75 -18.40 9.63
N ALA A 385 -1.49 -19.40 10.11
CA ALA A 385 -0.98 -20.66 10.60
C ALA A 385 -0.65 -21.61 9.47
N PHE A 386 0.42 -22.37 9.65
CA PHE A 386 0.75 -23.51 8.79
C PHE A 386 -0.18 -24.70 9.03
N GLU A 387 -1.44 -24.44 9.36
CA GLU A 387 -2.30 -25.41 9.98
C GLU A 387 -3.56 -25.68 9.19
N GLU A 388 -4.11 -26.82 9.56
CA GLU A 388 -5.32 -27.42 9.10
C GLU A 388 -6.27 -27.48 10.32
N ASP A 389 -6.35 -26.37 11.08
CA ASP A 389 -7.22 -26.29 12.24
C ASP A 389 -8.69 -26.43 11.82
N PRO A 390 -9.53 -27.15 12.57
CA PRO A 390 -10.91 -27.41 12.16
C PRO A 390 -11.72 -26.14 11.84
N PHE A 391 -11.48 -25.02 12.53
CA PHE A 391 -12.21 -23.77 12.36
C PHE A 391 -11.85 -23.06 11.06
N GLU A 392 -10.55 -22.90 10.77
CA GLU A 392 -10.10 -22.32 9.50
C GLU A 392 -10.56 -23.17 8.32
N LYS A 393 -10.55 -24.51 8.46
CA LYS A 393 -11.04 -25.41 7.42
C LYS A 393 -12.51 -25.21 7.10
N ALA A 394 -13.36 -25.14 8.13
CA ALA A 394 -14.79 -24.91 7.95
C ALA A 394 -15.04 -23.54 7.30
N LEU A 395 -14.26 -22.53 7.69
CA LEU A 395 -14.30 -21.20 7.09
C LEU A 395 -13.92 -21.24 5.60
N LEU A 396 -12.76 -21.82 5.23
CA LEU A 396 -12.31 -21.87 3.83
C LEU A 396 -13.24 -22.68 2.91
N ASN A 397 -13.87 -23.74 3.43
CA ASN A 397 -14.76 -24.61 2.63
C ASN A 397 -16.13 -23.99 2.36
N SER A 398 -16.62 -23.12 3.26
CA SER A 398 -17.92 -22.48 3.13
C SER A 398 -17.93 -21.26 2.21
N LEU A 399 -16.77 -20.85 1.69
CA LEU A 399 -16.60 -19.56 1.01
C LEU A 399 -16.56 -19.65 -0.53
N THR A 400 -17.26 -18.70 -1.14
CA THR A 400 -17.17 -18.28 -2.54
C THR A 400 -16.79 -16.80 -2.59
N GLY A 401 -15.86 -16.38 -3.45
CA GLY A 401 -15.38 -14.98 -3.49
C GLY A 401 -13.87 -14.86 -3.41
N VAL A 402 -13.36 -14.05 -2.46
CA VAL A 402 -11.94 -13.68 -2.38
C VAL A 402 -11.28 -14.25 -1.12
N VAL A 403 -10.16 -14.96 -1.31
CA VAL A 403 -9.32 -15.47 -0.23
C VAL A 403 -7.96 -14.77 -0.28
N ILE A 404 -7.57 -14.14 0.82
CA ILE A 404 -6.28 -13.46 0.95
C ILE A 404 -5.31 -14.38 1.65
N SER A 405 -4.11 -14.54 1.09
CA SER A 405 -3.10 -15.47 1.62
C SER A 405 -1.69 -14.88 1.54
N THR A 406 -0.74 -15.50 2.22
CA THR A 406 0.70 -15.33 1.93
C THR A 406 1.17 -16.44 0.99
N PRO A 407 2.34 -16.32 0.33
CA PRO A 407 2.91 -17.39 -0.48
C PRO A 407 3.06 -18.69 0.29
N GLU A 408 3.50 -18.61 1.55
CA GLU A 408 3.72 -19.78 2.40
C GLU A 408 2.44 -20.54 2.71
N LYS A 409 1.36 -19.82 3.06
CA LYS A 409 0.06 -20.44 3.31
C LYS A 409 -0.55 -21.02 2.04
N LEU A 410 -0.39 -20.35 0.90
CA LEU A 410 -0.91 -20.85 -0.37
C LEU A 410 -0.17 -22.12 -0.83
N ASP A 411 1.15 -22.17 -0.65
CA ASP A 411 1.94 -23.37 -0.95
C ASP A 411 1.52 -24.57 -0.07
N LEU A 412 1.25 -24.34 1.21
CA LEU A 412 0.71 -25.38 2.10
C LEU A 412 -0.68 -25.87 1.65
N LEU A 413 -1.56 -24.96 1.25
CA LEU A 413 -2.89 -25.32 0.75
C LEU A 413 -2.79 -26.13 -0.55
N LEU A 414 -1.84 -25.82 -1.43
CA LEU A 414 -1.62 -26.57 -2.68
C LEU A 414 -1.17 -28.01 -2.40
N ARG A 415 -0.34 -28.21 -1.38
CA ARG A 415 0.14 -29.54 -0.95
C ARG A 415 -0.95 -30.37 -0.29
N SER A 416 -1.71 -29.76 0.61
CA SER A 416 -2.72 -30.45 1.42
C SER A 416 -4.10 -30.58 0.76
N ARG A 417 -4.47 -29.68 -0.16
CA ARG A 417 -5.85 -29.52 -0.66
C ARG A 417 -5.93 -29.23 -2.16
N THR A 418 -5.41 -30.13 -2.97
CA THR A 418 -5.48 -30.03 -4.45
C THR A 418 -6.85 -29.72 -5.02
N GLU A 419 -7.89 -30.41 -4.52
CA GLU A 419 -9.25 -30.30 -5.06
C GLU A 419 -9.82 -28.90 -4.85
N TRP A 420 -9.37 -28.20 -3.81
CA TRP A 420 -9.78 -26.82 -3.54
C TRP A 420 -9.34 -25.85 -4.65
N PHE A 421 -8.29 -26.18 -5.41
CA PHE A 421 -7.78 -25.36 -6.52
C PHE A 421 -8.58 -25.49 -7.82
N GLU A 422 -9.47 -26.48 -7.95
CA GLU A 422 -10.30 -26.64 -9.14
C GLU A 422 -11.28 -25.48 -9.35
N GLN A 423 -11.75 -24.88 -8.25
CA GLN A 423 -12.68 -23.74 -8.26
C GLN A 423 -11.97 -22.38 -8.34
N ILE A 424 -10.63 -22.34 -8.28
CA ILE A 424 -9.89 -21.09 -8.41
C ILE A 424 -9.82 -20.68 -9.88
N ARG A 425 -10.07 -19.40 -10.16
CA ARG A 425 -9.99 -18.84 -11.52
C ARG A 425 -8.93 -17.75 -11.68
N LEU A 426 -8.54 -17.09 -10.59
CA LEU A 426 -7.53 -16.03 -10.59
C LEU A 426 -6.67 -16.10 -9.33
N VAL A 427 -5.36 -15.96 -9.51
CA VAL A 427 -4.38 -15.70 -8.44
C VAL A 427 -3.71 -14.35 -8.74
N ILE A 428 -3.89 -13.40 -7.83
CA ILE A 428 -3.21 -12.11 -7.85
C ILE A 428 -2.01 -12.18 -6.93
N VAL A 429 -0.83 -11.82 -7.39
CA VAL A 429 0.39 -11.75 -6.58
C VAL A 429 0.81 -10.30 -6.46
N ASP A 430 0.68 -9.76 -5.25
CA ASP A 430 1.13 -8.41 -4.95
C ASP A 430 2.63 -8.39 -4.64
N GLU A 431 3.29 -7.29 -4.99
CA GLU A 431 4.74 -7.11 -4.88
C GLU A 431 5.57 -8.26 -5.50
N ALA A 432 5.23 -8.67 -6.73
CA ALA A 432 5.86 -9.79 -7.41
C ALA A 432 7.39 -9.64 -7.65
N HIS A 433 7.94 -8.42 -7.52
CA HIS A 433 9.39 -8.19 -7.54
C HIS A 433 10.16 -8.95 -6.43
N LEU A 434 9.48 -9.40 -5.38
CA LEU A 434 10.04 -10.20 -4.29
C LEU A 434 10.40 -11.64 -4.71
N LEU A 435 10.18 -12.03 -5.97
CA LEU A 435 10.66 -13.30 -6.56
C LEU A 435 12.18 -13.51 -6.42
N LYS A 436 12.95 -12.43 -6.24
CA LYS A 436 14.40 -12.48 -6.02
C LYS A 436 14.83 -12.58 -4.55
N ASP A 437 13.88 -12.54 -3.60
CA ASP A 437 14.17 -12.42 -2.18
C ASP A 437 14.44 -13.79 -1.51
N GLY A 438 15.67 -14.30 -1.68
CA GLY A 438 16.18 -15.45 -0.92
C GLY A 438 15.23 -16.66 -0.90
N GLU A 439 14.96 -17.21 0.30
CA GLU A 439 14.05 -18.35 0.43
C GLU A 439 12.61 -18.05 0.01
N ARG A 440 12.07 -16.87 0.36
CA ARG A 440 10.68 -16.50 0.02
C ARG A 440 10.47 -16.35 -1.47
N GLY A 441 11.44 -15.74 -2.16
CA GLY A 441 11.44 -15.60 -3.61
C GLY A 441 11.45 -16.96 -4.32
N ALA A 442 12.34 -17.86 -3.89
CA ALA A 442 12.41 -19.22 -4.43
C ALA A 442 11.11 -20.01 -4.18
N ARG A 443 10.46 -19.80 -3.02
CA ARG A 443 9.17 -20.41 -2.71
C ARG A 443 8.04 -19.89 -3.60
N LEU A 444 7.95 -18.56 -3.77
CA LEU A 444 6.96 -17.95 -4.66
C LEU A 444 7.16 -18.41 -6.12
N GLU A 445 8.41 -18.49 -6.57
CA GLU A 445 8.75 -18.99 -7.90
C GLU A 445 8.21 -20.41 -8.13
N LEU A 446 8.52 -21.33 -7.21
CA LEU A 446 8.11 -22.72 -7.32
C LEU A 446 6.61 -22.94 -7.10
N LEU A 447 5.98 -22.11 -6.27
CA LEU A 447 4.52 -22.07 -6.10
C LEU A 447 3.84 -21.72 -7.43
N LEU A 448 4.30 -20.67 -8.11
CA LEU A 448 3.77 -20.28 -9.42
C LEU A 448 4.03 -21.37 -10.47
N ALA A 449 5.21 -21.99 -10.45
CA ALA A 449 5.53 -23.12 -11.32
C ALA A 449 4.56 -24.30 -11.10
N ASN A 450 4.26 -24.68 -9.85
CA ASN A 450 3.28 -25.71 -9.54
C ASN A 450 1.87 -25.33 -10.01
N ILE A 451 1.41 -24.10 -9.74
CA ILE A 451 0.09 -23.62 -10.19
C ILE A 451 -0.02 -23.67 -11.73
N ARG A 452 1.05 -23.37 -12.46
CA ARG A 452 1.06 -23.48 -13.93
C ARG A 452 1.07 -24.92 -14.43
N ARG A 453 1.78 -25.80 -13.77
CA ARG A 453 1.85 -27.20 -14.15
C ARG A 453 0.57 -27.98 -13.83
N GLU A 454 0.01 -27.77 -12.64
CA GLU A 454 -1.07 -28.59 -12.09
C GLU A 454 -2.47 -27.97 -12.31
N HIS A 455 -2.54 -26.65 -12.48
CA HIS A 455 -3.82 -25.92 -12.55
C HIS A 455 -3.83 -24.88 -13.66
N ALA A 456 -3.48 -25.28 -14.89
CA ALA A 456 -3.33 -24.39 -16.06
C ALA A 456 -4.51 -23.43 -16.31
N HIS A 457 -5.73 -23.80 -15.89
CA HIS A 457 -6.94 -22.97 -15.98
C HIS A 457 -6.94 -21.70 -15.12
N ILE A 458 -6.06 -21.61 -14.12
CA ILE A 458 -5.95 -20.44 -13.23
C ILE A 458 -5.24 -19.29 -13.96
N ARG A 459 -5.86 -18.11 -14.02
CA ARG A 459 -5.23 -16.87 -14.49
C ARG A 459 -4.29 -16.30 -13.42
N LEU A 460 -3.14 -15.75 -13.83
CA LEU A 460 -2.17 -15.09 -12.96
C LEU A 460 -2.08 -13.60 -13.25
N LEU A 461 -2.21 -12.77 -12.22
CA LEU A 461 -1.99 -11.33 -12.28
C LEU A 461 -0.91 -10.93 -11.26
N LEU A 462 0.28 -10.56 -11.74
CA LEU A 462 1.39 -10.14 -10.89
C LEU A 462 1.46 -8.61 -10.87
N LEU A 463 1.39 -8.02 -9.69
CA LEU A 463 1.49 -6.59 -9.47
C LEU A 463 2.91 -6.27 -9.00
N THR A 464 3.60 -5.37 -9.69
CA THR A 464 4.99 -5.04 -9.36
C THR A 464 5.30 -3.56 -9.64
N PRO A 465 6.26 -2.94 -8.93
CA PRO A 465 6.93 -1.72 -9.39
C PRO A 465 7.62 -1.91 -10.75
N PHE A 466 8.40 -0.92 -11.17
CA PHE A 466 9.18 -1.00 -12.42
C PHE A 466 10.28 -2.06 -12.33
N VAL A 467 10.27 -3.00 -13.27
CA VAL A 467 11.28 -4.07 -13.41
C VAL A 467 11.68 -4.21 -14.88
N GLU A 468 12.97 -4.48 -15.13
CA GLU A 468 13.52 -4.43 -16.49
C GLU A 468 13.11 -5.62 -17.37
N ASN A 469 12.85 -6.78 -16.77
CA ASN A 469 12.61 -8.06 -17.44
C ASN A 469 11.18 -8.60 -17.21
N ALA A 470 10.18 -7.73 -17.08
CA ALA A 470 8.81 -8.16 -16.79
C ALA A 470 8.22 -9.07 -17.88
N GLN A 471 8.52 -8.80 -19.15
CA GLN A 471 8.11 -9.66 -20.26
C GLN A 471 8.73 -11.07 -20.17
N ASP A 472 9.95 -11.22 -19.64
CA ASP A 472 10.57 -12.54 -19.45
C ASP A 472 9.85 -13.34 -18.37
N VAL A 473 9.46 -12.67 -17.27
CA VAL A 473 8.63 -13.27 -16.21
C VAL A 473 7.25 -13.65 -16.76
N ALA A 474 6.65 -12.80 -17.60
CA ALA A 474 5.37 -13.10 -18.24
C ALA A 474 5.46 -14.34 -19.14
N ALA A 475 6.50 -14.40 -19.99
CA ALA A 475 6.75 -15.51 -20.91
C ALA A 475 7.11 -16.82 -20.20
N TRP A 476 7.70 -16.73 -19.00
CA TRP A 476 7.95 -17.90 -18.15
C TRP A 476 6.63 -18.53 -17.66
N LEU A 477 5.69 -17.71 -17.20
CA LEU A 477 4.42 -18.19 -16.66
C LEU A 477 3.44 -18.66 -17.76
N SER A 478 3.46 -18.01 -18.92
CA SER A 478 2.72 -18.45 -20.10
C SER A 478 3.39 -17.88 -21.35
N GLN A 479 3.86 -18.75 -22.25
CA GLN A 479 4.65 -18.33 -23.42
C GLN A 479 3.84 -17.41 -24.36
N ASP A 480 2.76 -17.92 -24.95
CA ASP A 480 1.98 -17.18 -25.96
C ASP A 480 0.91 -16.26 -25.36
N ARG A 481 0.48 -16.56 -24.12
CA ARG A 481 -0.60 -15.83 -23.43
C ARG A 481 -0.11 -15.01 -22.22
N GLY A 482 1.21 -14.90 -22.06
CA GLY A 482 1.87 -13.99 -21.13
C GLY A 482 2.03 -12.59 -21.70
N ARG A 483 1.81 -11.55 -20.88
CA ARG A 483 1.97 -10.16 -21.30
C ARG A 483 2.39 -9.23 -20.16
N GLU A 484 3.31 -8.31 -20.46
CA GLU A 484 3.54 -7.14 -19.60
C GLU A 484 2.60 -5.97 -19.92
N VAL A 485 2.19 -5.26 -18.87
CA VAL A 485 1.47 -3.99 -18.94
C VAL A 485 2.30 -2.95 -18.18
N GLU A 486 3.12 -2.18 -18.91
CA GLU A 486 3.97 -1.15 -18.32
C GLU A 486 3.25 0.21 -18.26
N VAL A 487 3.22 0.86 -17.10
CA VAL A 487 2.65 2.21 -16.92
C VAL A 487 3.71 3.16 -16.36
N LYS A 488 4.15 4.12 -17.17
CA LYS A 488 5.26 5.05 -16.84
C LYS A 488 4.85 6.25 -15.98
N TRP A 489 3.56 6.55 -15.89
CA TRP A 489 3.05 7.71 -15.15
C TRP A 489 3.35 7.66 -13.66
N ARG A 490 3.68 8.80 -13.04
CA ARG A 490 3.98 8.94 -11.60
C ARG A 490 3.14 10.06 -10.95
N PRO A 491 2.78 9.91 -9.66
CA PRO A 491 1.91 10.86 -8.98
C PRO A 491 2.57 12.19 -8.59
N SER A 492 3.89 12.23 -8.41
CA SER A 492 4.63 13.40 -7.93
C SER A 492 6.08 13.44 -8.42
N ARG A 493 6.69 14.63 -8.31
CA ARG A 493 8.14 14.81 -8.50
C ARG A 493 8.89 14.26 -7.29
N LEU A 494 10.03 13.59 -7.53
CA LEU A 494 10.89 13.02 -6.49
C LEU A 494 12.23 13.74 -6.49
N ILE A 495 12.61 14.29 -5.33
CA ILE A 495 13.87 15.01 -5.14
C ILE A 495 14.68 14.27 -4.07
N VAL A 496 15.93 13.91 -4.41
CA VAL A 496 16.81 13.12 -3.55
C VAL A 496 18.03 13.96 -3.14
N GLY A 497 18.17 14.20 -1.84
CA GLY A 497 19.23 14.99 -1.23
C GLY A 497 20.31 14.15 -0.54
N LEU A 498 21.55 14.64 -0.54
CA LEU A 498 22.65 14.13 0.27
C LEU A 498 23.13 15.22 1.24
N ALA A 499 22.91 15.00 2.53
CA ALA A 499 23.25 15.97 3.57
C ALA A 499 24.69 15.79 4.07
N SER A 500 25.40 16.91 4.23
CA SER A 500 26.74 16.97 4.79
C SER A 500 26.83 18.06 5.86
N LEU A 501 27.56 17.81 6.94
CA LEU A 501 27.82 18.81 7.99
C LEU A 501 29.08 19.60 7.62
N LYS A 502 28.97 20.92 7.53
CA LYS A 502 30.05 21.83 7.14
C LYS A 502 30.23 22.94 8.19
N GLY A 503 31.39 23.61 8.15
CA GLY A 503 31.74 24.69 9.07
C GLY A 503 32.32 24.23 10.42
N ARG A 504 32.71 25.19 11.26
CA ARG A 504 33.32 24.96 12.58
C ARG A 504 32.62 25.81 13.64
N LYS A 505 32.43 25.25 14.85
CA LYS A 505 31.81 25.91 16.01
C LYS A 505 30.53 26.66 15.64
N GLU A 506 30.57 28.00 15.62
CA GLU A 506 29.43 28.90 15.37
C GLU A 506 28.99 28.93 13.90
N THR A 507 29.85 28.53 12.96
CA THR A 507 29.54 28.48 11.52
C THR A 507 29.04 27.11 11.06
N ARG A 508 28.71 26.20 11.99
CA ARG A 508 28.19 24.87 11.66
C ARG A 508 26.85 24.97 10.95
N ARG A 509 26.74 24.26 9.83
CA ARG A 509 25.56 24.21 8.97
C ARG A 509 25.43 22.85 8.29
N ILE A 510 24.21 22.50 7.88
CA ILE A 510 23.97 21.33 7.04
C ILE A 510 23.84 21.82 5.60
N GLU A 511 24.64 21.25 4.70
CA GLU A 511 24.53 21.48 3.25
C GLU A 511 23.94 20.23 2.61
N ILE A 512 22.87 20.38 1.83
CA ILE A 512 22.18 19.29 1.13
C ILE A 512 22.36 19.46 -0.38
N GLU A 513 23.01 18.49 -1.02
CA GLU A 513 23.14 18.41 -2.47
C GLU A 513 21.95 17.65 -3.06
N TRP A 514 21.33 18.12 -4.13
CA TRP A 514 20.09 17.56 -4.67
C TRP A 514 20.26 16.94 -6.05
N LYS A 515 19.46 15.89 -6.32
CA LYS A 515 19.28 15.28 -7.63
C LYS A 515 17.83 14.89 -7.86
N GLU A 516 17.43 14.94 -9.13
CA GLU A 516 16.17 14.38 -9.60
C GLU A 516 16.43 13.17 -10.48
N PRO A 517 16.00 11.97 -10.07
CA PRO A 517 16.22 10.75 -10.86
C PRO A 517 15.58 10.77 -12.27
N HIS A 518 14.59 11.63 -12.49
CA HIS A 518 13.74 11.62 -13.70
C HIS A 518 13.93 12.85 -14.59
N ARG A 519 14.68 13.84 -14.14
CA ARG A 519 14.82 15.13 -14.81
C ARG A 519 16.25 15.61 -14.67
N ALA A 520 16.84 16.06 -15.77
CA ALA A 520 18.03 16.88 -15.70
C ALA A 520 17.64 18.25 -15.12
N SER A 521 17.94 18.48 -13.85
CA SER A 521 17.68 19.74 -13.15
C SER A 521 18.93 20.22 -12.43
N GLU A 522 19.31 21.48 -12.64
CA GLU A 522 20.37 22.15 -11.87
C GLU A 522 19.78 22.75 -10.59
N LEU A 523 19.48 21.89 -9.60
CA LEU A 523 19.02 22.35 -8.28
C LEU A 523 20.20 22.89 -7.48
N THR A 524 20.07 24.07 -6.87
CA THR A 524 21.14 24.60 -6.03
C THR A 524 21.21 23.84 -4.69
N PRO A 525 22.42 23.60 -4.14
CA PRO A 525 22.54 22.98 -2.83
C PRO A 525 21.89 23.83 -1.74
N THR A 526 21.08 23.20 -0.87
CA THR A 526 20.46 23.90 0.25
C THR A 526 21.44 24.08 1.39
N VAL A 527 21.62 25.32 1.83
CA VAL A 527 22.37 25.64 3.05
C VAL A 527 21.38 25.83 4.20
N MET A 528 21.28 24.82 5.05
CA MET A 528 20.46 24.84 6.26
C MET A 528 21.28 25.38 7.44
N LEU A 529 20.96 26.62 7.84
CA LEU A 529 21.52 27.24 9.05
C LEU A 529 20.91 26.60 10.30
N LEU A 530 21.78 26.15 11.20
CA LEU A 530 21.38 25.51 12.45
C LEU A 530 20.99 26.54 13.51
N THR A 531 19.96 26.26 14.30
CA THR A 531 19.63 27.02 15.52
C THR A 531 20.70 26.78 16.60
N GLU A 532 20.71 27.57 17.67
CA GLU A 532 21.64 27.35 18.79
C GLU A 532 21.46 25.96 19.42
N GLU A 533 20.21 25.52 19.61
CA GLU A 533 19.88 24.20 20.14
C GLU A 533 20.40 23.08 19.22
N GLU A 534 20.15 23.18 17.92
CA GLU A 534 20.63 22.20 16.94
C GLU A 534 22.16 22.17 16.87
N ARG A 535 22.82 23.33 17.00
CA ARG A 535 24.28 23.41 17.07
C ARG A 535 24.82 22.70 18.30
N ASP A 536 24.18 22.84 19.46
CA ASP A 536 24.61 22.17 20.69
C ASP A 536 24.43 20.65 20.61
N VAL A 537 23.29 20.19 20.09
CA VAL A 537 23.02 18.76 19.87
C VAL A 537 24.04 18.14 18.92
N LEU A 538 24.27 18.77 17.76
CA LEU A 538 25.27 18.29 16.78
C LEU A 538 26.72 18.47 17.26
N ARG A 539 26.97 19.34 18.25
CA ARG A 539 28.26 19.47 18.94
C ARG A 539 28.52 18.28 19.85
N LYS A 540 27.50 17.80 20.55
CA LYS A 540 27.59 16.61 21.42
C LYS A 540 27.75 15.33 20.60
N SER A 541 27.06 15.22 19.46
CA SER A 541 27.20 14.07 18.57
C SER A 541 26.99 14.47 17.11
N SER A 542 28.00 14.24 16.27
CA SER A 542 27.91 14.43 14.80
C SER A 542 27.53 13.14 14.06
N SER A 543 26.92 12.18 14.75
CA SER A 543 26.54 10.89 14.16
C SER A 543 25.52 11.07 13.04
N ALA A 544 25.42 10.05 12.17
CA ALA A 544 24.38 10.01 11.14
C ALA A 544 22.97 10.06 11.75
N GLN A 545 22.76 9.44 12.92
CA GLN A 545 21.49 9.42 13.64
C GLN A 545 21.08 10.83 14.09
N THR A 546 21.98 11.57 14.74
CA THR A 546 21.70 12.94 15.18
C THR A 546 21.38 13.86 14.00
N LYS A 547 22.11 13.71 12.88
CA LYS A 547 21.81 14.43 11.64
C LYS A 547 20.43 14.05 11.08
N ALA A 548 20.10 12.76 11.04
CA ALA A 548 18.81 12.28 10.53
C ALA A 548 17.64 12.85 11.35
N ILE A 549 17.75 12.84 12.67
CA ILE A 549 16.74 13.40 13.58
C ILE A 549 16.60 14.92 13.36
N THR A 550 17.71 15.65 13.24
CA THR A 550 17.71 17.10 13.01
C THR A 550 17.04 17.45 11.67
N ILE A 551 17.39 16.74 10.60
CA ILE A 551 16.79 16.91 9.28
C ILE A 551 15.30 16.54 9.31
N GLY A 552 14.94 15.43 9.96
CA GLY A 552 13.56 15.01 10.12
C GLY A 552 12.70 16.08 10.79
N ARG A 553 13.18 16.71 11.86
CA ARG A 553 12.48 17.85 12.51
C ARG A 553 12.24 19.00 11.54
N ARG A 554 13.23 19.37 10.71
CA ARG A 554 13.09 20.47 9.75
C ARG A 554 12.16 20.16 8.57
N LEU A 555 11.99 18.89 8.22
CA LEU A 555 11.10 18.48 7.13
C LEU A 555 9.63 18.34 7.58
N GLN A 556 9.35 18.32 8.87
CA GLN A 556 7.99 18.13 9.39
C GLN A 556 6.96 19.20 9.00
N PRO A 557 7.31 20.49 8.87
CA PRO A 557 6.37 21.49 8.34
C PRO A 557 5.84 21.15 6.93
N LEU A 558 6.55 20.30 6.17
CA LEU A 558 6.13 19.82 4.85
C LEU A 558 5.16 18.63 4.93
N GLY A 559 4.93 18.10 6.13
CA GLY A 559 4.03 16.97 6.42
C GLY A 559 4.75 15.79 7.09
N PRO A 560 4.06 14.64 7.21
CA PRO A 560 4.60 13.48 7.92
C PRO A 560 5.93 12.99 7.35
N ALA A 561 6.85 12.59 8.24
CA ALA A 561 8.19 12.14 7.88
C ALA A 561 8.47 10.69 8.33
N LEU A 562 9.08 9.92 7.43
CA LEU A 562 9.59 8.57 7.70
C LEU A 562 11.11 8.60 7.87
N MET A 563 11.64 8.06 8.96
CA MET A 563 13.08 7.87 9.15
C MET A 563 13.45 6.39 8.98
N MET A 564 14.36 6.11 8.04
CA MET A 564 14.78 4.76 7.70
C MET A 564 16.03 4.33 8.49
N PHE A 565 15.87 3.32 9.34
CA PHE A 565 16.92 2.66 10.11
C PHE A 565 17.02 1.15 9.78
N PRO A 566 17.42 0.75 8.55
CA PRO A 566 17.46 -0.65 8.13
C PRO A 566 18.24 -1.60 9.05
N ALA A 567 19.33 -1.12 9.65
CA ALA A 567 20.28 -1.94 10.41
C ALA A 567 19.98 -2.11 11.91
N SER A 568 19.16 -1.25 12.52
CA SER A 568 19.09 -1.17 13.98
C SER A 568 17.70 -0.81 14.49
N ARG A 569 17.07 -1.75 15.20
CA ARG A 569 15.81 -1.53 15.93
C ARG A 569 16.01 -0.53 17.06
N ILE A 570 17.14 -0.62 17.77
CA ILE A 570 17.50 0.27 18.88
C ILE A 570 17.57 1.72 18.40
N ALA A 571 18.29 1.97 17.29
CA ALA A 571 18.41 3.33 16.74
C ALA A 571 17.06 3.89 16.27
N ALA A 572 16.15 3.03 15.77
CA ALA A 572 14.79 3.44 15.41
C ALA A 572 13.97 3.84 16.64
N GLU A 573 14.02 3.06 17.72
CA GLU A 573 13.33 3.38 18.98
C GLU A 573 13.88 4.66 19.62
N GLU A 574 15.21 4.80 19.70
CA GLU A 574 15.88 6.00 20.22
C GLU A 574 15.50 7.25 19.43
N ALA A 575 15.52 7.16 18.09
CA ALA A 575 15.14 8.27 17.23
C ALA A 575 13.66 8.66 17.42
N ALA A 576 12.76 7.68 17.55
CA ALA A 576 11.35 7.96 17.84
C ALA A 576 11.16 8.60 19.22
N LEU A 577 11.86 8.12 20.26
CA LEU A 577 11.80 8.69 21.60
C LEU A 577 12.34 10.12 21.65
N GLU A 578 13.45 10.40 20.97
CA GLU A 578 14.01 11.76 20.90
C GLU A 578 13.06 12.72 20.18
N MET A 579 12.40 12.26 19.11
CA MET A 579 11.38 13.04 18.40
C MET A 579 10.09 13.24 19.23
N ALA A 580 9.71 12.24 20.02
CA ALA A 580 8.59 12.36 20.95
C ALA A 580 8.93 13.34 22.08
N GLY A 581 10.19 13.41 22.53
CA GLY A 581 10.64 14.32 23.59
C GLY A 581 10.35 15.80 23.32
N THR A 582 10.32 16.23 22.06
CA THR A 582 10.08 17.63 21.67
C THR A 582 8.61 17.96 21.38
N ARG A 583 7.71 16.98 21.51
CA ARG A 583 6.29 17.11 21.18
C ARG A 583 5.40 17.09 22.41
N THR A 584 4.26 17.77 22.29
CA THR A 584 3.18 17.74 23.28
C THR A 584 2.34 16.47 23.10
N GLU A 585 1.70 16.03 24.17
CA GLU A 585 0.73 14.93 24.08
C GLU A 585 -0.49 15.36 23.27
N ILE A 586 -1.03 14.42 22.51
CA ILE A 586 -2.29 14.54 21.79
C ILE A 586 -3.40 14.26 22.80
N ASP A 587 -4.41 15.13 22.84
CA ASP A 587 -5.61 14.91 23.64
C ASP A 587 -6.32 13.61 23.21
N PRO A 588 -6.37 12.57 24.07
CA PRO A 588 -7.03 11.31 23.74
C PRO A 588 -8.51 11.45 23.39
N ALA A 589 -9.20 12.50 23.87
CA ALA A 589 -10.61 12.74 23.59
C ALA A 589 -10.85 13.21 22.14
N LEU A 590 -9.88 13.93 21.55
CA LEU A 590 -9.92 14.40 20.17
C LEU A 590 -9.32 13.39 19.18
N ALA A 591 -8.55 12.42 19.69
CA ALA A 591 -7.91 11.39 18.89
C ALA A 591 -8.91 10.34 18.35
N PRO A 592 -8.59 9.65 17.24
CA PRO A 592 -9.42 8.56 16.74
C PRO A 592 -9.36 7.31 17.66
N PRO A 593 -10.39 6.45 17.68
CA PRO A 593 -10.40 5.19 18.45
C PRO A 593 -9.15 4.32 18.30
N GLU A 594 -8.60 4.24 17.08
CA GLU A 594 -7.37 3.50 16.76
C GLU A 594 -6.20 3.94 17.63
N PHE A 595 -6.14 5.23 17.98
CA PHE A 595 -5.07 5.82 18.78
C PHE A 595 -5.13 5.32 20.21
N ARG A 596 -6.34 5.34 20.80
CA ARG A 596 -6.59 4.86 22.16
C ARG A 596 -6.35 3.35 22.25
N VAL A 597 -6.83 2.58 21.27
CA VAL A 597 -6.61 1.12 21.21
C VAL A 597 -5.13 0.78 21.04
N ALA A 598 -4.39 1.51 20.19
CA ALA A 598 -2.95 1.28 20.01
C ALA A 598 -2.16 1.52 21.30
N ILE A 599 -2.47 2.60 22.03
CA ILE A 599 -1.84 2.88 23.32
C ILE A 599 -2.19 1.80 24.34
N ALA A 600 -3.47 1.40 24.43
CA ALA A 600 -3.92 0.36 25.35
C ALA A 600 -3.23 -0.99 25.10
N LEU A 601 -3.16 -1.43 23.85
CA LEU A 601 -2.48 -2.67 23.48
C LEU A 601 -0.97 -2.58 23.70
N ALA A 602 -0.34 -1.44 23.41
CA ALA A 602 1.08 -1.24 23.63
C ALA A 602 1.44 -1.24 25.13
N SER A 603 0.63 -0.59 25.97
CA SER A 603 0.80 -0.57 27.43
C SER A 603 0.51 -1.93 28.07
N ASN A 604 -0.49 -2.67 27.57
CA ASN A 604 -0.76 -4.00 28.09
C ASN A 604 0.32 -5.01 27.71
N GLU A 605 0.69 -5.08 26.42
CA GLU A 605 1.57 -6.14 25.90
C GLU A 605 3.05 -5.90 26.25
N TYR A 606 3.50 -4.64 26.26
CA TYR A 606 4.89 -4.24 26.49
C TYR A 606 5.11 -3.55 27.84
N GLY A 607 4.10 -3.55 28.72
CA GLY A 607 4.15 -2.96 30.06
C GLY A 607 3.75 -1.48 30.11
N GLU A 608 3.39 -0.99 31.29
CA GLU A 608 2.85 0.37 31.49
C GLU A 608 3.81 1.47 31.00
N ASN A 609 5.11 1.26 31.16
CA ASN A 609 6.19 2.15 30.69
C ASN A 609 6.60 1.90 29.23
N SER A 610 5.74 1.27 28.43
CA SER A 610 5.99 0.97 27.02
C SER A 610 6.49 2.19 26.26
N GLN A 611 7.68 2.05 25.68
CA GLN A 611 8.30 3.10 24.85
C GLN A 611 7.43 3.43 23.65
N LEU A 612 6.74 2.45 23.06
CA LEU A 612 5.82 2.67 21.95
C LEU A 612 4.62 3.50 22.39
N ALA A 613 4.00 3.18 23.54
CA ALA A 613 2.88 3.94 24.07
C ALA A 613 3.25 5.41 24.33
N ASN A 614 4.43 5.65 24.89
CA ASN A 614 4.96 7.00 25.14
C ASN A 614 5.20 7.80 23.85
N CYS A 615 5.70 7.15 22.80
CA CYS A 615 5.81 7.76 21.47
C CYS A 615 4.44 8.08 20.88
N LEU A 616 3.51 7.10 20.92
CA LEU A 616 2.18 7.21 20.32
C LEU A 616 1.41 8.39 20.89
N LYS A 617 1.42 8.57 22.23
CA LYS A 617 0.80 9.72 22.92
C LYS A 617 1.19 11.07 22.34
N LYS A 618 2.33 11.17 21.64
CA LYS A 618 2.88 12.41 21.09
C LYS A 618 2.86 12.47 19.56
N GLY A 619 2.15 11.54 18.90
CA GLY A 619 2.05 11.46 17.45
C GLY A 619 3.32 10.97 16.77
N VAL A 620 4.13 10.16 17.47
CA VAL A 620 5.36 9.54 16.97
C VAL A 620 5.25 8.03 17.14
N ALA A 621 5.86 7.24 16.25
CA ALA A 621 5.96 5.79 16.45
C ALA A 621 7.29 5.25 15.95
N PHE A 622 7.63 4.04 16.42
CA PHE A 622 8.64 3.20 15.77
C PHE A 622 8.00 1.93 15.22
N HIS A 623 8.58 1.36 14.16
CA HIS A 623 8.05 0.17 13.48
C HIS A 623 9.14 -0.84 13.12
N HIS A 624 9.01 -2.05 13.68
CA HIS A 624 9.93 -3.17 13.45
C HIS A 624 9.32 -4.52 13.87
N SER A 625 10.01 -5.62 13.55
CA SER A 625 9.55 -6.99 13.79
C SER A 625 9.31 -7.40 15.25
N ALA A 626 9.81 -6.66 16.26
CA ALA A 626 9.54 -6.96 17.67
C ALA A 626 8.13 -6.54 18.13
N LEU A 627 7.41 -5.80 17.29
CA LEU A 627 6.02 -5.41 17.54
C LEU A 627 5.04 -6.50 17.06
N SER A 628 3.96 -6.70 17.82
CA SER A 628 2.86 -7.60 17.43
C SER A 628 2.26 -7.19 16.07
N SER A 629 1.61 -8.13 15.38
CA SER A 629 0.92 -7.85 14.10
C SER A 629 -0.12 -6.74 14.24
N GLU A 630 -0.87 -6.75 15.35
CA GLU A 630 -1.96 -5.84 15.64
C GLU A 630 -1.42 -4.42 15.85
N LEU A 631 -0.32 -4.27 16.60
CA LEU A 631 0.31 -2.97 16.82
C LEU A 631 0.96 -2.43 15.55
N ARG A 632 1.60 -3.28 14.73
CA ARG A 632 2.14 -2.85 13.43
C ARG A 632 1.02 -2.33 12.53
N TYR A 633 -0.10 -3.05 12.45
CA TYR A 633 -1.29 -2.60 11.73
C TYR A 633 -1.83 -1.27 12.29
N LEU A 634 -1.95 -1.12 13.61
CA LEU A 634 -2.46 0.12 14.20
C LEU A 634 -1.53 1.32 13.97
N VAL A 635 -0.21 1.15 14.07
CA VAL A 635 0.76 2.19 13.70
C VAL A 635 0.60 2.60 12.24
N GLU A 636 0.46 1.62 11.34
CA GLU A 636 0.21 1.85 9.91
C GLU A 636 -1.10 2.60 9.66
N ARG A 637 -2.17 2.24 10.38
CA ARG A 637 -3.47 2.91 10.29
C ARG A 637 -3.42 4.34 10.80
N LEU A 638 -2.79 4.57 11.96
CA LEU A 638 -2.62 5.90 12.55
C LEU A 638 -1.82 6.83 11.65
N ALA A 639 -0.83 6.28 10.97
CA ALA A 639 -0.09 7.00 9.95
C ALA A 639 -0.94 7.30 8.72
N ALA A 640 -1.73 6.33 8.23
CA ALA A 640 -2.60 6.50 7.08
C ALA A 640 -3.62 7.62 7.31
N ILE A 641 -4.22 7.70 8.50
CA ILE A 641 -5.21 8.73 8.88
C ILE A 641 -4.57 10.05 9.36
N GLY A 642 -3.25 10.21 9.23
CA GLY A 642 -2.54 11.47 9.53
C GLY A 642 -2.36 11.78 11.02
N THR A 643 -2.62 10.83 11.93
CA THR A 643 -2.41 11.02 13.38
C THR A 643 -0.92 11.02 13.72
N LEU A 644 -0.11 10.23 13.02
CA LEU A 644 1.34 10.19 13.21
C LEU A 644 2.05 11.19 12.30
N GLN A 645 2.89 12.02 12.90
CA GLN A 645 3.74 13.00 12.20
C GLN A 645 5.14 12.44 11.92
N PHE A 646 5.58 11.46 12.71
CA PHE A 646 6.91 10.86 12.59
C PHE A 646 6.90 9.37 12.84
N ILE A 647 7.59 8.64 11.98
CA ILE A 647 7.75 7.19 12.13
C ILE A 647 9.21 6.82 11.88
N ALA A 648 9.83 6.12 12.84
CA ALA A 648 11.19 5.58 12.69
C ALA A 648 11.11 4.05 12.48
N ALA A 649 11.73 3.53 11.42
CA ALA A 649 11.49 2.12 11.09
C ALA A 649 12.65 1.38 10.43
N THR A 650 12.62 0.06 10.60
CA THR A 650 13.54 -0.88 9.94
C THR A 650 13.02 -1.32 8.57
N THR A 651 13.75 -2.20 7.87
CA THR A 651 13.37 -2.70 6.53
C THR A 651 12.03 -3.45 6.50
N THR A 652 11.49 -3.88 7.64
CA THR A 652 10.16 -4.51 7.72
C THR A 652 9.04 -3.61 7.21
N LEU A 653 9.29 -2.29 7.16
CA LEU A 653 8.38 -1.29 6.65
C LEU A 653 8.26 -1.27 5.12
N ALA A 654 9.24 -1.84 4.40
CA ALA A 654 9.26 -1.92 2.94
C ALA A 654 8.08 -2.72 2.38
N GLN A 655 7.69 -3.79 3.07
CA GLN A 655 6.79 -4.82 2.56
C GLN A 655 5.32 -4.71 3.06
N GLY A 656 4.94 -3.63 3.76
CA GLY A 656 3.73 -3.68 4.59
C GLY A 656 2.82 -2.46 4.61
N MET A 657 3.28 -1.26 4.28
CA MET A 657 2.48 -0.07 4.58
C MET A 657 1.83 0.54 3.35
N ASN A 658 0.65 1.13 3.50
CA ASN A 658 0.06 1.97 2.46
C ASN A 658 -0.24 3.38 2.98
N PHE A 659 0.59 3.91 3.89
CA PHE A 659 0.48 5.31 4.27
C PHE A 659 1.48 6.20 3.51
N PRO A 660 1.03 7.38 3.10
CA PRO A 660 1.87 8.37 2.44
C PRO A 660 2.68 9.24 3.41
N VAL A 661 3.90 9.61 3.01
CA VAL A 661 4.73 10.59 3.73
C VAL A 661 5.17 11.70 2.78
N SER A 662 5.36 12.90 3.30
CA SER A 662 5.91 14.02 2.52
C SER A 662 7.41 13.87 2.35
N SER A 663 8.08 13.32 3.38
CA SER A 663 9.54 13.18 3.37
C SER A 663 10.03 11.85 3.95
N VAL A 664 11.20 11.42 3.46
CA VAL A 664 11.93 10.25 3.93
C VAL A 664 13.36 10.64 4.29
N VAL A 665 13.79 10.41 5.52
CA VAL A 665 15.16 10.64 5.96
C VAL A 665 15.88 9.31 6.09
N VAL A 666 16.93 9.13 5.29
CA VAL A 666 17.70 7.89 5.20
C VAL A 666 18.91 7.98 6.11
N HIS A 667 18.82 7.35 7.29
CA HIS A 667 19.96 7.22 8.19
C HIS A 667 21.01 6.27 7.60
N SER A 668 20.55 5.10 7.14
CA SER A 668 21.39 4.12 6.46
C SER A 668 20.59 3.33 5.43
N VAL A 669 21.30 2.70 4.51
CA VAL A 669 20.76 1.73 3.54
C VAL A 669 21.34 0.34 3.75
N HIS A 670 22.17 0.12 4.76
CA HIS A 670 22.76 -1.19 5.00
C HIS A 670 21.84 -2.05 5.87
N LYS A 671 21.61 -3.29 5.44
CA LYS A 671 20.97 -4.32 6.25
C LYS A 671 22.00 -4.96 7.19
N PRO A 672 21.58 -5.52 8.34
CA PRO A 672 22.46 -6.36 9.15
C PRO A 672 22.94 -7.55 8.31
N TYR A 673 24.26 -7.73 8.20
CA TYR A 673 24.91 -8.89 7.58
C TYR A 673 24.61 -9.15 6.09
N ALA A 674 23.86 -8.27 5.40
CA ALA A 674 23.39 -8.49 4.02
C ALA A 674 23.72 -7.33 3.04
N GLY A 675 24.58 -6.39 3.44
CA GLY A 675 25.01 -5.29 2.57
C GLY A 675 23.95 -4.19 2.37
N PRO A 676 24.12 -3.30 1.37
CA PRO A 676 23.18 -2.23 1.07
C PRO A 676 21.85 -2.77 0.50
N LEU A 677 20.77 -1.98 0.64
CA LEU A 677 19.50 -2.22 -0.05
C LEU A 677 19.73 -2.22 -1.57
N SER A 678 18.99 -3.07 -2.28
CA SER A 678 18.93 -2.98 -3.74
C SER A 678 18.15 -1.70 -4.15
N PRO A 679 18.40 -1.09 -5.32
CA PRO A 679 17.56 -0.02 -5.86
C PRO A 679 16.04 -0.24 -5.75
N GLY A 680 15.54 -1.45 -6.03
CA GLY A 680 14.12 -1.79 -5.93
C GLY A 680 13.62 -1.75 -4.49
N GLU A 681 14.37 -2.33 -3.54
CA GLU A 681 14.04 -2.26 -2.11
C GLU A 681 14.06 -0.82 -1.58
N PHE A 682 15.07 -0.05 -2.00
CA PHE A 682 15.19 1.36 -1.65
C PHE A 682 13.98 2.14 -2.15
N TRP A 683 13.62 2.04 -3.43
CA TRP A 683 12.51 2.77 -4.02
C TRP A 683 11.13 2.28 -3.54
N ASN A 684 11.00 1.04 -3.08
CA ASN A 684 9.79 0.57 -2.42
C ASN A 684 9.55 1.27 -1.07
N ILE A 685 10.62 1.61 -0.33
CA ILE A 685 10.51 2.38 0.91
C ILE A 685 10.47 3.89 0.63
N ALA A 686 11.48 4.41 -0.05
CA ALA A 686 11.71 5.83 -0.26
C ALA A 686 10.74 6.45 -1.28
N GLY A 687 10.28 5.67 -2.27
CA GLY A 687 9.26 6.10 -3.24
C GLY A 687 7.86 6.31 -2.65
N ARG A 688 7.70 6.11 -1.33
CA ARG A 688 6.51 6.51 -0.57
C ARG A 688 6.47 8.01 -0.28
N ALA A 689 7.58 8.72 -0.51
CA ALA A 689 7.61 10.17 -0.48
C ALA A 689 6.78 10.75 -1.64
N GLY A 690 5.89 11.69 -1.37
CA GLY A 690 5.20 12.46 -2.41
C GLY A 690 3.89 11.87 -2.94
N ARG A 691 3.16 11.04 -2.18
CA ARG A 691 1.94 10.43 -2.73
C ARG A 691 0.78 11.41 -2.97
N VAL A 692 -0.13 11.01 -3.86
CA VAL A 692 -1.32 11.75 -4.30
C VAL A 692 -2.07 12.39 -3.14
N GLY A 693 -2.24 13.71 -3.19
CA GLY A 693 -3.08 14.46 -2.27
C GLY A 693 -2.39 15.00 -1.02
N LEU A 694 -1.10 14.71 -0.79
CA LEU A 694 -0.33 15.22 0.35
C LEU A 694 0.70 16.27 -0.02
N SER A 695 1.58 15.97 -0.97
CA SER A 695 2.60 16.92 -1.41
C SER A 695 2.81 16.83 -2.92
N GLU A 696 3.11 17.97 -3.53
CA GLU A 696 3.56 18.05 -4.93
C GLU A 696 4.92 17.35 -5.13
N ARG A 697 5.74 17.32 -4.07
CA ARG A 697 7.12 16.80 -4.08
C ARG A 697 7.31 15.76 -3.00
N GLY A 698 7.90 14.63 -3.37
CA GLY A 698 8.47 13.68 -2.43
C GLY A 698 9.93 14.01 -2.17
N ILE A 699 10.27 14.28 -0.92
CA ILE A 699 11.63 14.65 -0.50
C ILE A 699 12.30 13.46 0.17
N ILE A 700 13.46 13.04 -0.33
CA ILE A 700 14.25 11.96 0.27
C ILE A 700 15.62 12.53 0.63
N VAL A 701 16.09 12.41 1.87
CA VAL A 701 17.39 12.97 2.28
C VAL A 701 18.27 11.91 2.95
N PHE A 702 19.44 11.65 2.37
CA PHE A 702 20.50 10.84 2.96
C PHE A 702 21.23 11.64 4.03
N ALA A 703 21.12 11.23 5.29
CA ALA A 703 21.77 11.91 6.41
C ALA A 703 23.26 11.57 6.54
N ASN A 704 23.69 10.41 6.01
CA ASN A 704 25.09 10.00 6.01
C ASN A 704 25.79 10.36 4.68
N SER A 705 26.71 11.31 4.73
CA SER A 705 27.51 11.76 3.59
C SER A 705 28.44 10.68 3.02
N GLU A 706 28.77 9.64 3.80
CA GLU A 706 29.56 8.50 3.33
C GLU A 706 28.81 7.65 2.31
N HIS A 707 27.48 7.75 2.25
CA HIS A 707 26.66 7.05 1.26
C HIS A 707 26.64 7.74 -0.12
N ARG A 708 27.59 8.63 -0.46
CA ARG A 708 27.62 9.33 -1.76
C ARG A 708 27.51 8.37 -2.94
N GLY A 709 28.30 7.30 -2.97
CA GLY A 709 28.25 6.32 -4.07
C GLY A 709 26.91 5.59 -4.16
N LEU A 710 26.27 5.29 -3.02
CA LEU A 710 24.94 4.69 -2.97
C LEU A 710 23.85 5.67 -3.40
N TRP A 711 23.95 6.94 -2.98
CA TRP A 711 23.06 8.01 -3.43
C TRP A 711 23.15 8.19 -4.95
N GLU A 712 24.36 8.23 -5.52
CA GLU A 712 24.56 8.24 -6.97
C GLU A 712 23.93 7.02 -7.65
N HIS A 713 24.17 5.82 -7.11
CA HIS A 713 23.60 4.59 -7.64
C HIS A 713 22.06 4.58 -7.63
N TYR A 714 21.41 4.89 -6.50
CA TYR A 714 19.94 4.89 -6.41
C TYR A 714 19.28 6.01 -7.22
N THR A 715 19.96 7.14 -7.43
CA THR A 715 19.46 8.20 -8.33
C THR A 715 19.59 7.86 -9.80
N ALA A 716 20.52 6.96 -10.18
CA ALA A 716 20.71 6.50 -11.55
C ALA A 716 19.86 5.26 -11.90
N SER A 717 19.60 4.38 -10.94
CA SER A 717 18.88 3.12 -11.13
C SER A 717 17.55 3.13 -10.36
N LEU A 718 16.44 3.17 -11.10
CA LEU A 718 15.07 3.23 -10.56
C LEU A 718 14.30 1.91 -10.66
N SER A 719 14.82 0.99 -11.46
CA SER A 719 14.31 -0.34 -11.72
C SER A 719 15.43 -1.35 -11.55
N GLU A 720 15.05 -2.62 -11.42
CA GLU A 720 15.98 -3.73 -11.36
C GLU A 720 15.44 -4.91 -12.16
N GLN A 721 16.30 -5.86 -12.47
CA GLN A 721 15.89 -7.16 -12.95
C GLN A 721 15.33 -7.99 -11.79
N ILE A 722 14.32 -8.79 -12.10
CA ILE A 722 13.87 -9.89 -11.26
C ILE A 722 14.76 -11.08 -11.61
N ASP A 723 15.74 -11.37 -10.76
CA ASP A 723 16.53 -12.59 -10.84
C ASP A 723 15.85 -13.71 -10.06
N SER A 724 16.02 -14.95 -10.52
CA SER A 724 15.54 -16.11 -9.77
C SER A 724 16.37 -16.26 -8.49
N ALA A 725 15.70 -16.16 -7.33
CA ALA A 725 16.35 -16.44 -6.05
C ALA A 725 16.86 -17.90 -5.97
N LEU A 726 16.17 -18.82 -6.65
CA LEU A 726 16.57 -20.22 -6.75
C LEU A 726 17.86 -20.39 -7.57
N ALA A 727 18.01 -19.65 -8.68
CA ALA A 727 19.25 -19.65 -9.46
C ALA A 727 20.45 -19.15 -8.62
N VAL A 728 20.27 -18.05 -7.88
CA VAL A 728 21.30 -17.53 -6.98
C VAL A 728 21.64 -18.54 -5.87
N ALA A 729 20.64 -19.25 -5.35
CA ALA A 729 20.84 -20.25 -4.30
C ALA A 729 21.64 -21.48 -4.80
N ILE A 730 21.32 -22.01 -5.98
CA ILE A 730 22.02 -23.20 -6.50
C ILE A 730 23.46 -22.88 -6.94
N GLU A 731 23.73 -21.64 -7.36
CA GLU A 731 25.09 -21.22 -7.74
C GLU A 731 26.06 -21.23 -6.55
N ARG A 732 25.57 -20.94 -5.34
CA ARG A 732 26.35 -20.98 -4.09
C ARG A 732 26.67 -22.40 -3.62
N ILE A 733 26.00 -23.41 -4.17
CA ILE A 733 26.19 -24.81 -3.80
C ILE A 733 27.24 -25.44 -4.72
N ALA A 734 28.25 -26.08 -4.13
CA ALA A 734 29.24 -26.85 -4.86
C ALA A 734 28.62 -28.14 -5.42
N ASP A 735 28.99 -28.54 -6.64
CA ASP A 735 28.35 -29.64 -7.38
C ASP A 735 28.35 -30.99 -6.63
N GLY A 736 29.34 -31.21 -5.77
CA GLY A 736 29.49 -32.41 -4.93
C GLY A 736 29.00 -32.25 -3.48
N ALA A 737 28.47 -31.09 -3.08
CA ALA A 737 28.06 -30.85 -1.70
C ALA A 737 27.00 -31.86 -1.25
N ASP A 738 27.13 -32.40 -0.03
CA ASP A 738 26.11 -33.27 0.55
C ASP A 738 24.75 -32.54 0.62
N ILE A 739 23.66 -33.24 0.30
CA ILE A 739 22.32 -32.64 0.20
C ILE A 739 21.86 -32.07 1.54
N LYS A 740 22.08 -32.79 2.65
CA LYS A 740 21.69 -32.30 3.97
C LYS A 740 22.52 -31.07 4.34
N SER A 741 23.84 -31.12 4.15
CA SER A 741 24.72 -29.98 4.39
C SER A 741 24.34 -28.75 3.58
N ALA A 742 24.09 -28.92 2.27
CA ALA A 742 23.67 -27.85 1.37
C ALA A 742 22.32 -27.25 1.82
N TYR A 743 21.36 -28.09 2.20
CA TYR A 743 20.05 -27.66 2.70
C TYR A 743 20.12 -26.90 4.03
N ARG A 744 21.03 -27.28 4.93
CA ARG A 744 21.25 -26.57 6.21
C ARG A 744 21.90 -25.21 5.98
N SER A 745 22.89 -25.14 5.10
CA SER A 745 23.72 -23.95 4.88
C SER A 745 23.12 -22.94 3.88
N ASN A 746 22.19 -23.36 3.02
CA ASN A 746 21.59 -22.49 1.99
C ASN A 746 20.06 -22.55 2.08
N GLU A 747 19.45 -21.55 2.72
CA GLU A 747 17.99 -21.48 2.89
C GLU A 747 17.24 -21.42 1.54
N GLY A 748 17.83 -20.75 0.53
CA GLY A 748 17.21 -20.59 -0.79
C GLY A 748 16.98 -21.89 -1.58
N ILE A 749 17.67 -23.00 -1.26
CA ILE A 749 17.45 -24.30 -1.94
C ILE A 749 16.34 -25.12 -1.28
N ARG A 750 15.91 -24.77 -0.06
CA ARG A 750 14.94 -25.56 0.70
C ARG A 750 13.59 -25.68 -0.03
N PRO A 751 13.03 -24.61 -0.61
CA PRO A 751 11.79 -24.70 -1.40
C PRO A 751 11.91 -25.66 -2.58
N PHE A 752 13.09 -25.76 -3.21
CA PHE A 752 13.31 -26.68 -4.32
C PHE A 752 13.33 -28.14 -3.89
N VAL A 753 13.95 -28.46 -2.74
CA VAL A 753 13.89 -29.82 -2.16
C VAL A 753 12.44 -30.19 -1.82
N GLN A 754 11.68 -29.25 -1.26
CA GLN A 754 10.25 -29.43 -0.98
C GLN A 754 9.42 -29.59 -2.26
N TYR A 755 9.75 -28.87 -3.34
CA TYR A 755 9.08 -28.96 -4.66
C TYR A 755 9.30 -30.33 -5.33
N ILE A 756 10.52 -30.88 -5.26
CA ILE A 756 10.79 -32.25 -5.70
C ILE A 756 10.08 -33.27 -4.80
N GLY A 757 10.07 -33.03 -3.49
CA GLY A 757 9.32 -33.84 -2.52
C GLY A 757 7.83 -33.92 -2.85
N HIS A 758 7.20 -32.78 -3.15
CA HIS A 758 5.81 -32.68 -3.59
C HIS A 758 5.54 -33.53 -4.82
N SER A 759 6.42 -33.43 -5.81
CA SER A 759 6.29 -34.19 -7.05
C SER A 759 6.35 -35.70 -6.81
N VAL A 760 7.21 -36.16 -5.90
CA VAL A 760 7.26 -37.57 -5.47
C VAL A 760 6.00 -37.98 -4.71
N ALA A 761 5.46 -37.13 -3.84
CA ALA A 761 4.20 -37.40 -3.16
C ALA A 761 3.02 -37.57 -4.14
N ARG A 762 3.00 -36.77 -5.21
CA ARG A 762 1.97 -36.78 -6.25
C ARG A 762 2.09 -37.93 -7.24
N LEU A 763 3.26 -38.05 -7.88
CA LEU A 763 3.49 -38.90 -9.05
C LEU A 763 4.23 -40.21 -8.69
N GLY A 764 4.81 -40.29 -7.50
CA GLY A 764 5.75 -41.35 -7.14
C GLY A 764 7.15 -41.12 -7.71
N SER A 765 8.14 -41.83 -7.16
CA SER A 765 9.56 -41.60 -7.48
C SER A 765 9.92 -41.88 -8.94
N GLN A 766 9.35 -42.94 -9.53
CA GLN A 766 9.65 -43.33 -10.91
C GLN A 766 9.17 -42.29 -11.92
N GLN A 767 7.89 -41.88 -11.84
CA GLN A 767 7.34 -40.88 -12.74
C GLN A 767 8.01 -39.51 -12.51
N THR A 768 8.23 -39.12 -11.25
CA THR A 768 8.98 -37.89 -10.94
C THR A 768 10.37 -37.88 -11.59
N SER A 769 11.09 -39.01 -11.57
CA SER A 769 12.39 -39.10 -12.23
C SER A 769 12.29 -38.95 -13.75
N SER A 770 11.21 -39.44 -14.37
CA SER A 770 11.00 -39.28 -15.82
C SER A 770 10.62 -37.85 -16.21
N GLU A 771 9.98 -37.11 -15.31
CA GLU A 771 9.53 -35.72 -15.53
C GLU A 771 10.51 -34.68 -14.99
N LEU A 772 11.65 -35.10 -14.44
CA LEU A 772 12.57 -34.21 -13.74
C LEU A 772 13.05 -33.01 -14.57
N GLU A 773 13.30 -33.22 -15.86
CA GLU A 773 13.66 -32.13 -16.77
C GLU A 773 12.53 -31.13 -16.96
N ARG A 774 11.28 -31.61 -17.08
CA ARG A 774 10.11 -30.70 -17.15
C ARG A 774 9.93 -29.94 -15.84
N LEU A 775 10.15 -30.61 -14.70
CA LEU A 775 10.06 -30.02 -13.37
C LEU A 775 11.03 -28.85 -13.17
N VAL A 776 12.29 -29.03 -13.56
CA VAL A 776 13.30 -27.98 -13.47
C VAL A 776 13.03 -26.89 -14.49
N ASN A 777 12.63 -27.23 -15.72
CA ASN A 777 12.32 -26.25 -16.76
C ASN A 777 11.08 -25.40 -16.46
N ALA A 778 10.18 -25.88 -15.59
CA ALA A 778 9.01 -25.14 -15.15
C ALA A 778 9.38 -23.99 -14.17
N SER A 779 10.54 -24.04 -13.51
CA SER A 779 10.99 -22.94 -12.66
C SER A 779 11.61 -21.80 -13.48
N PHE A 780 11.60 -20.60 -12.94
CA PHE A 780 12.23 -19.46 -13.59
C PHE A 780 13.76 -19.65 -13.67
N ALA A 781 14.36 -20.24 -12.63
CA ALA A 781 15.76 -20.65 -12.61
C ALA A 781 16.13 -21.60 -13.77
N GLY A 782 15.21 -22.49 -14.16
CA GLY A 782 15.42 -23.48 -15.22
C GLY A 782 15.65 -22.90 -16.62
N ARG A 783 15.41 -21.59 -16.80
CA ARG A 783 15.68 -20.88 -18.07
C ARG A 783 17.16 -20.61 -18.30
N SER A 784 17.96 -20.51 -17.23
CA SER A 784 19.42 -20.39 -17.33
C SER A 784 20.04 -21.78 -17.52
N ASP A 785 20.80 -21.98 -18.60
CA ASP A 785 21.44 -23.27 -18.88
C ASP A 785 22.37 -23.72 -17.73
N ALA A 786 23.09 -22.78 -17.12
CA ALA A 786 23.99 -23.04 -16.00
C ALA A 786 23.23 -23.46 -14.74
N ALA A 787 22.19 -22.71 -14.35
CA ALA A 787 21.37 -23.04 -13.19
C ALA A 787 20.60 -24.34 -13.40
N ARG A 788 20.02 -24.55 -14.60
CA ARG A 788 19.31 -25.77 -14.98
C ARG A 788 20.16 -27.01 -14.82
N ALA A 789 21.40 -27.00 -15.33
CA ALA A 789 22.31 -28.15 -15.22
C ALA A 789 22.60 -28.51 -13.76
N LYS A 790 22.90 -27.51 -12.92
CA LYS A 790 23.14 -27.72 -11.49
C LYS A 790 21.89 -28.20 -10.74
N LEU A 791 20.72 -27.61 -11.02
CA LEU A 791 19.45 -28.02 -10.43
C LEU A 791 19.10 -29.46 -10.78
N LEU A 792 19.31 -29.88 -12.04
CA LEU A 792 19.10 -31.27 -12.46
C LEU A 792 20.04 -32.23 -11.73
N GLN A 793 21.32 -31.89 -11.62
CA GLN A 793 22.28 -32.70 -10.88
C GLN A 793 21.89 -32.82 -9.41
N PHE A 794 21.54 -31.70 -8.77
CA PHE A 794 21.11 -31.67 -7.38
C PHE A 794 19.83 -32.49 -7.16
N ALA A 795 18.83 -32.33 -8.02
CA ALA A 795 17.55 -33.02 -7.93
C ALA A 795 17.68 -34.53 -8.16
N ARG A 796 18.52 -34.98 -9.11
CA ARG A 796 18.81 -36.42 -9.31
C ARG A 796 19.43 -37.05 -8.07
N ARG A 797 20.37 -36.35 -7.43
CA ARG A 797 21.01 -36.81 -6.18
C ARG A 797 20.01 -36.90 -5.03
N TYR A 798 19.17 -35.89 -4.85
CA TYR A 798 18.12 -35.90 -3.82
C TYR A 798 17.09 -37.02 -4.09
N LEU A 799 16.62 -37.18 -5.33
CA LEU A 799 15.72 -38.26 -5.72
C LEU A 799 16.32 -39.63 -5.38
N GLY A 800 17.61 -39.85 -5.67
CA GLY A 800 18.31 -41.08 -5.30
C GLY A 800 18.27 -41.39 -3.80
N GLN A 801 18.24 -40.38 -2.92
CA GLN A 801 18.16 -40.58 -1.46
C GLN A 801 16.75 -40.94 -0.97
N ILE A 802 15.70 -40.53 -1.69
CA ILE A 802 14.31 -40.82 -1.33
C ILE A 802 13.69 -41.95 -2.18
N THR A 803 14.46 -42.50 -3.12
CA THR A 803 14.05 -43.64 -3.96
C THR A 803 13.89 -44.87 -3.07
N GLY A 804 12.65 -45.38 -2.94
CA GLY A 804 12.31 -46.52 -2.08
C GLY A 804 11.40 -46.16 -0.90
N LYS A 805 11.17 -44.87 -0.62
CA LYS A 805 10.13 -44.46 0.33
C LYS A 805 8.75 -44.70 -0.26
N GLN A 806 7.81 -45.14 0.58
CA GLN A 806 6.41 -45.30 0.16
C GLN A 806 5.78 -43.95 -0.17
N GLN A 807 4.91 -43.92 -1.18
CA GLN A 807 4.24 -42.69 -1.62
C GLN A 807 3.35 -42.10 -0.51
N SER A 808 2.67 -42.94 0.27
CA SER A 808 1.85 -42.52 1.42
C SER A 808 2.69 -41.79 2.48
N TYR A 809 3.90 -42.27 2.77
CA TYR A 809 4.83 -41.62 3.68
C TYR A 809 5.28 -40.24 3.14
N MET A 810 5.60 -40.18 1.84
CA MET A 810 5.99 -38.94 1.19
C MET A 810 4.85 -37.91 1.19
N LYS A 811 3.59 -38.36 1.06
CA LYS A 811 2.42 -37.49 1.12
C LYS A 811 2.30 -36.81 2.49
N VAL A 812 2.44 -37.57 3.59
CA VAL A 812 2.40 -36.97 4.93
C VAL A 812 3.57 -36.01 5.15
N ALA A 813 4.78 -36.37 4.71
CA ALA A 813 5.93 -35.48 4.80
C ALA A 813 5.72 -34.16 4.02
N ASP A 814 5.16 -34.25 2.81
CA ASP A 814 4.87 -33.09 1.97
C ASP A 814 3.81 -32.16 2.57
N GLU A 815 2.77 -32.71 3.20
CA GLU A 815 1.76 -31.95 3.93
C GLU A 815 2.36 -31.13 5.10
N THR A 816 3.50 -31.55 5.66
CA THR A 816 4.20 -30.76 6.70
C THR A 816 5.01 -29.60 6.15
N GLY A 817 5.34 -29.58 4.84
CA GLY A 817 6.29 -28.64 4.26
C GLY A 817 7.76 -28.88 4.67
N LEU A 818 8.09 -29.92 5.43
CA LEU A 818 9.48 -30.27 5.74
C LEU A 818 10.14 -31.03 4.59
N ALA A 819 11.47 -30.99 4.52
CA ALA A 819 12.19 -31.93 3.67
C ALA A 819 12.02 -33.37 4.18
N SER A 820 12.04 -34.33 3.26
CA SER A 820 11.78 -35.75 3.58
C SER A 820 12.72 -36.29 4.67
N PHE A 821 14.00 -35.89 4.67
CA PHE A 821 14.95 -36.32 5.70
C PHE A 821 14.77 -35.62 7.06
N SER A 822 14.25 -34.40 7.08
CA SER A 822 13.92 -33.69 8.33
C SER A 822 12.68 -34.31 8.96
N PHE A 823 11.71 -34.69 8.13
CA PHE A 823 10.55 -35.45 8.58
C PHE A 823 10.94 -36.85 9.11
N ASP A 824 11.91 -37.54 8.49
CA ASP A 824 12.43 -38.81 9.03
C ASP A 824 12.99 -38.65 10.45
N GLU A 825 13.75 -37.57 10.69
CA GLU A 825 14.38 -37.27 11.99
C GLU A 825 13.34 -36.93 13.05
N LEU A 826 12.33 -36.14 12.68
CA LEU A 826 11.18 -35.84 13.54
C LEU A 826 10.40 -37.13 13.87
N TYR A 827 10.02 -37.89 12.85
CA TYR A 827 9.24 -39.12 12.98
C TYR A 827 9.96 -40.17 13.84
N ALA A 828 11.27 -40.33 13.67
CA ALA A 828 12.08 -41.21 14.50
C ALA A 828 12.06 -40.78 15.97
N THR A 829 12.18 -39.47 16.24
CA THR A 829 12.13 -38.91 17.60
C THR A 829 10.77 -39.16 18.24
N ILE A 830 9.67 -38.89 17.52
CA ILE A 830 8.30 -39.10 18.01
C ILE A 830 8.11 -40.58 18.41
N ARG A 831 8.56 -41.52 17.57
CA ARG A 831 8.39 -42.96 17.81
C ARG A 831 9.16 -43.45 19.04
N THR A 832 10.30 -42.83 19.36
CA THR A 832 11.14 -43.25 20.49
C THR A 832 10.78 -42.57 21.80
N ASP A 833 10.06 -41.45 21.74
CA ASP A 833 9.72 -40.63 22.91
C ASP A 833 8.29 -40.95 23.39
N PRO A 834 8.12 -41.48 24.62
CA PRO A 834 6.80 -41.85 25.14
C PRO A 834 5.83 -40.66 25.27
N MET A 835 6.35 -39.45 25.56
CA MET A 835 5.54 -38.25 25.72
C MET A 835 5.01 -37.78 24.36
N LEU A 836 5.85 -37.82 23.32
CA LEU A 836 5.46 -37.41 21.97
C LEU A 836 4.56 -38.43 21.27
N SER A 837 4.80 -39.72 21.46
CA SER A 837 4.00 -40.79 20.82
C SER A 837 2.64 -41.00 21.48
N GLY A 838 2.55 -40.97 22.81
CA GLY A 838 1.35 -41.37 23.55
C GLY A 838 0.76 -40.30 24.47
N GLY A 839 1.39 -39.14 24.63
CA GLY A 839 0.91 -38.08 25.52
C GLY A 839 -0.43 -37.48 25.06
N THR A 840 -1.28 -37.10 26.02
CA THR A 840 -2.53 -36.36 25.73
C THR A 840 -2.20 -34.93 25.32
N ALA A 841 -3.13 -34.22 24.65
CA ALA A 841 -2.89 -32.82 24.31
C ALA A 841 -2.66 -31.94 25.55
N GLN A 842 -3.35 -32.21 26.66
CA GLN A 842 -3.12 -31.51 27.93
C GLN A 842 -1.70 -31.72 28.46
N MET A 843 -1.17 -32.96 28.38
CA MET A 843 0.21 -33.25 28.79
C MET A 843 1.23 -32.52 27.89
N LEU A 844 0.98 -32.49 26.58
CA LEU A 844 1.84 -31.80 25.62
C LEU A 844 1.85 -30.28 25.76
N GLN A 845 0.79 -29.71 26.33
CA GLN A 845 0.70 -28.27 26.65
C GLN A 845 1.48 -27.89 27.91
N GLN A 846 1.81 -28.85 28.80
CA GLN A 846 2.58 -28.57 30.01
C GLN A 846 4.06 -28.30 29.68
N PRO A 847 4.82 -27.60 30.56
CA PRO A 847 6.22 -27.27 30.30
C PRO A 847 7.09 -28.47 29.95
N ASP A 848 6.85 -29.62 30.59
CA ASP A 848 7.58 -30.86 30.33
C ASP A 848 7.26 -31.41 28.92
N GLY A 849 5.98 -31.49 28.55
CA GLY A 849 5.57 -31.92 27.21
C GLY A 849 6.08 -31.00 26.09
N LEU A 850 6.01 -29.69 26.32
CA LEU A 850 6.57 -28.69 25.40
C LEU A 850 8.08 -28.84 25.27
N LYS A 851 8.81 -29.14 26.34
CA LYS A 851 10.25 -29.38 26.27
C LYS A 851 10.57 -30.57 25.36
N HIS A 852 9.87 -31.69 25.49
CA HIS A 852 10.03 -32.84 24.59
C HIS A 852 9.77 -32.47 23.12
N LEU A 853 8.74 -31.66 22.86
CA LEU A 853 8.46 -31.15 21.51
C LEU A 853 9.60 -30.27 21.02
N ILE A 854 10.03 -29.27 21.79
CA ILE A 854 11.12 -28.37 21.41
C ILE A 854 12.44 -29.12 21.20
N ASP A 855 12.74 -30.14 22.00
CA ASP A 855 13.91 -31.02 21.83
C ASP A 855 13.89 -31.73 20.46
N ALA A 856 12.72 -32.14 19.98
CA ALA A 856 12.55 -32.75 18.66
C ALA A 856 12.71 -31.69 17.54
N LEU A 857 12.08 -30.52 17.70
CA LEU A 857 12.10 -29.45 16.70
C LEU A 857 13.46 -28.78 16.56
N ALA A 858 14.24 -28.67 17.65
CA ALA A 858 15.56 -28.05 17.67
C ALA A 858 16.59 -28.75 16.78
N LYS A 859 16.35 -30.01 16.42
CA LYS A 859 17.21 -30.80 15.51
C LYS A 859 16.96 -30.47 14.03
N LEU A 860 15.80 -29.88 13.73
CA LEU A 860 15.35 -29.67 12.35
C LEU A 860 15.98 -28.38 11.79
N PRO A 861 16.71 -28.47 10.67
CA PRO A 861 17.40 -27.31 10.10
C PRO A 861 16.47 -26.19 9.63
N GLU A 862 15.22 -26.52 9.33
CA GLU A 862 14.19 -25.56 8.95
C GLU A 862 13.68 -24.71 10.11
N LEU A 863 13.84 -25.18 11.36
CA LEU A 863 13.14 -24.60 12.50
C LEU A 863 14.02 -23.76 13.44
N SER A 864 15.31 -23.57 13.15
CA SER A 864 16.29 -22.75 13.91
C SER A 864 15.76 -22.08 15.20
N LEU A 865 15.65 -22.85 16.29
CA LEU A 865 14.95 -22.41 17.51
C LEU A 865 15.83 -21.66 18.54
N ALA A 866 17.08 -21.35 18.18
CA ALA A 866 18.04 -20.80 19.12
C ALA A 866 17.56 -19.47 19.73
N LEU A 867 17.57 -19.39 21.06
CA LEU A 867 17.55 -18.12 21.78
C LEU A 867 18.89 -17.44 21.49
N ASP A 868 18.89 -16.24 20.90
CA ASP A 868 20.11 -15.52 20.48
C ASP A 868 21.07 -15.25 21.63
N LEU A 869 21.88 -16.25 21.95
CA LEU A 869 22.87 -16.24 23.04
C LEU A 869 24.30 -16.33 22.51
N GLY A 870 24.52 -16.20 21.20
CA GLY A 870 25.80 -16.51 20.59
C GLY A 870 26.11 -18.01 20.69
N HIS A 871 27.04 -18.47 19.86
CA HIS A 871 27.49 -19.86 19.74
C HIS A 871 27.35 -20.72 21.02
N GLY A 872 26.25 -21.46 21.13
CA GLY A 872 25.91 -22.30 22.29
C GLY A 872 24.73 -23.23 22.00
N THR A 873 24.64 -24.33 22.74
CA THR A 873 23.53 -25.29 22.68
C THR A 873 22.22 -24.64 23.08
N ILE A 874 21.14 -24.87 22.31
CA ILE A 874 19.79 -24.35 22.58
C ILE A 874 19.33 -24.79 23.97
N ASP A 875 18.91 -23.86 24.82
CA ASP A 875 18.23 -24.16 26.09
C ASP A 875 16.75 -24.44 25.82
N THR A 876 16.46 -25.70 25.48
CA THR A 876 15.11 -26.14 25.10
C THR A 876 14.10 -26.02 26.24
N LYS A 877 14.57 -26.07 27.49
CA LYS A 877 13.73 -25.82 28.67
C LYS A 877 13.29 -24.35 28.72
N ALA A 878 14.22 -23.43 28.54
CA ALA A 878 13.89 -22.00 28.52
C ALA A 878 12.91 -21.66 27.38
N VAL A 879 13.07 -22.27 26.20
CA VAL A 879 12.12 -22.11 25.08
C VAL A 879 10.75 -22.68 25.44
N ALA A 880 10.67 -23.88 26.02
CA ALA A 880 9.41 -24.48 26.44
C ALA A 880 8.68 -23.62 27.48
N ASP A 881 9.40 -23.02 28.44
CA ASP A 881 8.84 -22.10 29.43
C ASP A 881 8.26 -20.83 28.77
N VAL A 882 8.95 -20.28 27.75
CA VAL A 882 8.45 -19.13 26.97
C VAL A 882 7.18 -19.49 26.21
N VAL A 883 7.15 -20.64 25.53
CA VAL A 883 5.97 -21.13 24.80
C VAL A 883 4.81 -21.34 25.77
N HIS A 884 5.06 -21.97 26.92
CA HIS A 884 4.05 -22.21 27.95
C HIS A 884 3.45 -20.90 28.48
N LYS A 885 4.26 -19.90 28.80
CA LYS A 885 3.77 -18.59 29.22
C LYS A 885 2.94 -17.92 28.13
N TRP A 886 3.40 -17.99 26.88
CA TRP A 886 2.73 -17.40 25.74
C TRP A 886 1.32 -17.99 25.50
N ILE A 887 1.17 -19.32 25.46
CA ILE A 887 -0.14 -19.97 25.25
C ILE A 887 -1.12 -19.70 26.40
N ASN A 888 -0.60 -19.48 27.61
CA ASN A 888 -1.40 -19.17 28.80
C ASN A 888 -1.67 -17.66 29.00
N GLY A 889 -1.44 -16.85 27.96
CA GLY A 889 -1.87 -15.45 27.94
C GLY A 889 -0.88 -14.45 28.55
N SER A 890 0.32 -14.87 28.98
CA SER A 890 1.33 -13.93 29.49
C SER A 890 1.70 -12.88 28.43
N THR A 891 1.96 -11.65 28.87
CA THR A 891 2.38 -10.55 27.99
C THR A 891 3.86 -10.66 27.61
N VAL A 892 4.29 -9.99 26.53
CA VAL A 892 5.72 -9.87 26.20
C VAL A 892 6.53 -9.32 27.39
N ALA A 893 5.98 -8.35 28.13
CA ALA A 893 6.63 -7.81 29.32
C ALA A 893 6.81 -8.87 30.44
N GLU A 894 5.85 -9.77 30.62
CA GLU A 894 5.92 -10.87 31.60
C GLU A 894 6.87 -12.01 31.16
N ILE A 895 7.10 -12.13 29.85
CA ILE A 895 8.04 -13.07 29.24
C ILE A 895 9.48 -12.52 29.23
N ALA A 896 9.64 -11.20 29.14
CA ALA A 896 10.92 -10.49 29.04
C ALA A 896 12.00 -10.88 30.07
N PRO A 897 11.69 -11.21 31.35
CA PRO A 897 12.70 -11.63 32.32
C PRO A 897 13.50 -12.88 31.91
N SER A 898 12.98 -13.70 30.99
CA SER A 898 13.69 -14.87 30.44
C SER A 898 14.80 -14.51 29.43
N PHE A 899 14.91 -13.24 29.01
CA PHE A 899 15.86 -12.78 28.00
C PHE A 899 16.99 -11.95 28.60
N ARG A 900 18.17 -11.98 27.97
CA ARG A 900 19.29 -11.11 28.34
C ARG A 900 19.11 -9.72 27.70
N GLY A 901 19.52 -8.67 28.42
CA GLY A 901 19.48 -7.30 27.92
C GLY A 901 20.13 -6.34 28.90
N THR A 902 20.60 -5.18 28.42
CA THR A 902 21.30 -4.20 29.29
C THR A 902 20.35 -3.48 30.23
N ASN A 903 19.08 -3.35 29.82
CA ASN A 903 18.00 -2.74 30.56
C ASN A 903 16.68 -3.48 30.30
N GLU A 904 15.60 -3.04 30.93
CA GLU A 904 14.27 -3.65 30.78
C GLU A 904 13.72 -3.54 29.35
N ALA A 905 13.84 -2.38 28.71
CA ALA A 905 13.37 -2.17 27.33
C ALA A 905 14.07 -3.12 26.34
N ASP A 906 15.37 -3.36 26.52
CA ASP A 906 16.11 -4.33 25.71
C ASP A 906 15.56 -5.74 25.84
N ARG A 907 15.30 -6.19 27.08
CA ARG A 907 14.73 -7.53 27.32
C ARG A 907 13.35 -7.67 26.70
N ILE A 908 12.51 -6.64 26.82
CA ILE A 908 11.17 -6.60 26.22
C ILE A 908 11.26 -6.67 24.69
N ARG A 909 12.18 -5.91 24.08
CA ARG A 909 12.42 -5.94 22.63
C ARG A 909 12.85 -7.32 22.14
N GLU A 910 13.77 -7.96 22.86
CA GLU A 910 14.23 -9.31 22.52
C GLU A 910 13.15 -10.37 22.70
N ALA A 911 12.35 -10.28 23.76
CA ALA A 911 11.20 -11.15 23.96
C ALA A 911 10.15 -10.98 22.85
N GLY A 912 9.78 -9.75 22.50
CA GLY A 912 8.82 -9.47 21.44
C GLY A 912 9.31 -9.99 20.08
N ARG A 913 10.60 -9.79 19.77
CA ARG A 913 11.23 -10.34 18.56
C ARG A 913 11.16 -11.86 18.53
N TYR A 914 11.45 -12.53 19.64
CA TYR A 914 11.44 -13.99 19.73
C TYR A 914 10.02 -14.58 19.63
N VAL A 915 9.06 -13.99 20.36
CA VAL A 915 7.66 -14.45 20.35
C VAL A 915 7.02 -14.28 18.97
N PHE A 916 7.10 -13.08 18.39
CA PHE A 916 6.45 -12.79 17.11
C PHE A 916 7.24 -13.27 15.88
N GLY A 917 8.56 -13.47 16.04
CA GLY A 917 9.43 -13.95 14.97
C GLY A 917 9.58 -15.47 14.91
N LEU A 918 9.60 -16.16 16.07
CA LEU A 918 9.93 -17.58 16.14
C LEU A 918 8.84 -18.42 16.80
N VAL A 919 8.30 -18.03 17.97
CA VAL A 919 7.28 -18.86 18.67
C VAL A 919 6.00 -18.96 17.84
N SER A 920 5.40 -17.82 17.51
CA SER A 920 4.12 -17.73 16.79
C SER A 920 4.18 -18.17 15.31
N GLN A 921 5.36 -18.53 14.79
CA GLN A 921 5.56 -18.94 13.41
C GLN A 921 6.22 -20.32 13.33
N THR A 922 7.48 -20.39 13.77
CA THR A 922 8.34 -21.57 13.61
C THR A 922 7.95 -22.69 14.57
N VAL A 923 7.66 -22.38 15.84
CA VAL A 923 7.23 -23.41 16.81
C VAL A 923 5.84 -23.94 16.47
N SER A 924 4.89 -23.08 16.08
CA SER A 924 3.57 -23.51 15.59
C SER A 924 3.70 -24.43 14.37
N TRP A 925 4.54 -24.08 13.38
CA TRP A 925 4.81 -24.94 12.23
C TRP A 925 5.41 -26.30 12.63
N GLY A 926 6.39 -26.31 13.53
CA GLY A 926 6.97 -27.54 14.04
C GLY A 926 5.96 -28.41 14.79
N ALA A 927 5.07 -27.79 15.59
CA ALA A 927 3.99 -28.50 16.26
C ALA A 927 3.01 -29.13 15.25
N HIS A 928 2.72 -28.46 14.14
CA HIS A 928 1.92 -29.04 13.05
C HIS A 928 2.60 -30.27 12.44
N ALA A 929 3.89 -30.16 12.10
CA ALA A 929 4.66 -31.28 11.57
C ALA A 929 4.71 -32.47 12.54
N PHE A 930 4.82 -32.18 13.84
CA PHE A 930 4.76 -33.18 14.91
C PHE A 930 3.42 -33.93 14.90
N LEU A 931 2.29 -33.24 14.84
CA LEU A 931 0.96 -33.87 14.83
C LEU A 931 0.80 -34.80 13.61
N ARG A 932 1.27 -34.39 12.43
CA ARG A 932 1.27 -35.24 11.22
C ARG A 932 2.14 -36.48 11.38
N GLY A 933 3.33 -36.33 11.96
CA GLY A 933 4.20 -37.47 12.27
C GLY A 933 3.58 -38.43 13.27
N ARG A 934 2.86 -37.91 14.27
CA ARG A 934 2.15 -38.72 15.28
C ARG A 934 0.96 -39.48 14.69
N ASP A 935 0.16 -38.86 13.82
CA ASP A 935 -0.98 -39.51 13.15
C ASP A 935 -0.54 -40.77 12.37
N MET A 936 0.69 -40.80 11.84
CA MET A 936 1.24 -41.98 11.17
C MET A 936 1.54 -43.16 12.10
N ILE A 937 1.81 -42.90 13.39
CA ILE A 937 2.11 -43.95 14.38
C ILE A 937 0.82 -44.65 14.84
N GLY A 938 -0.29 -43.90 14.92
CA GLY A 938 -1.56 -44.36 15.48
C GLY A 938 -2.36 -45.36 14.62
N GLY A 939 -2.01 -45.56 13.34
CA GLY A 939 -2.82 -46.32 12.39
C GLY A 939 -4.18 -45.66 12.06
N GLU A 940 -4.95 -46.21 11.11
CA GLU A 940 -6.23 -45.67 10.60
C GLU A 940 -7.40 -45.60 11.63
N GLY A 941 -7.14 -45.65 12.94
CA GLY A 941 -8.17 -45.62 13.98
C GLY A 941 -7.85 -44.79 15.24
N VAL A 942 -6.66 -44.17 15.33
CA VAL A 942 -6.26 -43.28 16.43
C VAL A 942 -5.83 -41.93 15.86
N ALA A 943 -6.61 -41.40 14.92
CA ALA A 943 -6.42 -40.02 14.47
C ALA A 943 -6.81 -39.09 15.63
N LEU A 944 -5.97 -38.10 15.95
CA LEU A 944 -6.37 -37.05 16.89
C LEU A 944 -7.58 -36.30 16.31
N GLU A 945 -8.68 -36.24 17.07
CA GLU A 945 -9.90 -35.54 16.67
C GLU A 945 -10.19 -34.35 17.60
N GLY A 946 -10.82 -33.32 17.06
CA GLY A 946 -11.24 -32.15 17.84
C GLY A 946 -10.08 -31.33 18.40
N GLU A 947 -10.12 -31.05 19.71
CA GLU A 947 -9.20 -30.12 20.40
C GLU A 947 -7.74 -30.58 20.40
N ASP A 948 -7.48 -31.89 20.27
CA ASP A 948 -6.12 -32.43 20.29
C ASP A 948 -5.28 -31.96 19.09
N ARG A 949 -5.92 -31.45 18.03
CA ARG A 949 -5.26 -30.86 16.86
C ARG A 949 -4.96 -29.36 16.97
N MET A 950 -5.37 -28.72 18.08
CA MET A 950 -5.31 -27.26 18.24
C MET A 950 -4.00 -26.74 18.85
N LEU A 951 -3.09 -27.61 19.29
CA LEU A 951 -1.81 -27.18 19.91
C LEU A 951 -1.03 -26.18 19.04
N PRO A 952 -0.86 -26.40 17.72
CA PRO A 952 -0.20 -25.44 16.87
C PRO A 952 -0.90 -24.05 16.88
N ALA A 953 -2.24 -24.02 16.83
CA ALA A 953 -3.03 -22.79 16.85
C ALA A 953 -2.90 -22.05 18.19
N TYR A 954 -2.88 -22.79 19.30
CA TYR A 954 -2.62 -22.24 20.64
C TYR A 954 -1.27 -21.51 20.69
N ILE A 955 -0.22 -22.12 20.13
CA ILE A 955 1.13 -21.56 20.05
C ILE A 955 1.15 -20.34 19.13
N GLN A 956 0.46 -20.37 18.00
CA GLN A 956 0.43 -19.23 17.08
C GLN A 956 -0.23 -17.99 17.71
N TYR A 957 -1.44 -18.16 18.26
CA TYR A 957 -2.26 -17.05 18.71
C TYR A 957 -1.99 -16.64 20.16
N GLY A 958 -1.26 -17.48 20.93
CA GLY A 958 -0.97 -17.21 22.34
C GLY A 958 -2.21 -17.31 23.21
N VAL A 959 -3.03 -18.33 22.97
CA VAL A 959 -4.29 -18.60 23.66
C VAL A 959 -4.42 -20.11 23.93
N SER A 960 -5.26 -20.50 24.88
CA SER A 960 -5.33 -21.88 25.39
C SER A 960 -6.68 -22.59 25.19
N SER A 961 -7.63 -21.99 24.47
CA SER A 961 -8.95 -22.58 24.21
C SER A 961 -9.34 -22.52 22.73
N PRO A 962 -10.15 -23.48 22.22
CA PRO A 962 -10.60 -23.47 20.84
C PRO A 962 -11.40 -22.22 20.47
N GLY A 963 -12.26 -21.76 21.39
CA GLY A 963 -13.04 -20.55 21.21
C GLY A 963 -12.17 -19.30 21.05
N SER A 964 -11.11 -19.19 21.87
CA SER A 964 -10.14 -18.10 21.79
C SER A 964 -9.34 -18.11 20.48
N VAL A 965 -9.06 -19.31 19.93
CA VAL A 965 -8.41 -19.43 18.62
C VAL A 965 -9.33 -18.88 17.53
N MET A 966 -10.61 -19.28 17.52
CA MET A 966 -11.56 -18.77 16.53
C MET A 966 -11.73 -17.25 16.63
N ALA A 967 -11.81 -16.69 17.84
CA ALA A 967 -11.86 -15.25 18.05
C ALA A 967 -10.60 -14.55 17.49
N SER A 968 -9.43 -15.12 17.70
CA SER A 968 -8.16 -14.61 17.16
C SER A 968 -8.09 -14.70 15.63
N ILE A 969 -8.61 -15.78 15.02
CA ILE A 969 -8.74 -15.93 13.55
C ILE A 969 -9.61 -14.81 12.97
N LEU A 970 -10.69 -14.43 13.67
CA LEU A 970 -11.56 -13.32 13.31
C LEU A 970 -11.00 -11.93 13.69
N GLY A 971 -9.74 -11.86 14.15
CA GLY A 971 -9.03 -10.61 14.42
C GLY A 971 -9.35 -9.95 15.77
N ILE A 972 -9.96 -10.69 16.71
CA ILE A 972 -10.09 -10.24 18.09
C ILE A 972 -8.71 -10.31 18.75
N PRO A 973 -8.22 -9.24 19.43
CA PRO A 973 -6.96 -9.29 20.16
C PRO A 973 -6.94 -10.46 21.16
N ARG A 974 -5.81 -11.17 21.27
CA ARG A 974 -5.69 -12.39 22.10
C ARG A 974 -6.12 -12.17 23.56
N GLN A 975 -5.96 -10.94 24.07
CA GLN A 975 -6.32 -10.55 25.44
C GLN A 975 -7.84 -10.55 25.67
N LEU A 976 -8.64 -10.40 24.61
CA LEU A 976 -10.10 -10.37 24.65
C LEU A 976 -10.72 -11.66 24.12
N ALA A 977 -9.94 -12.46 23.40
CA ALA A 977 -10.41 -13.65 22.68
C ALA A 977 -11.13 -14.65 23.58
N SER A 978 -10.61 -14.89 24.80
CA SER A 978 -11.22 -15.81 25.77
C SER A 978 -12.58 -15.32 26.28
N GLY A 979 -12.66 -14.05 26.70
CA GLY A 979 -13.91 -13.46 27.18
C GLY A 979 -14.98 -13.43 26.09
N MET A 980 -14.60 -13.05 24.86
CA MET A 980 -15.52 -13.01 23.73
C MET A 980 -16.07 -14.39 23.35
N ALA A 981 -15.22 -15.43 23.39
CA ALA A 981 -15.64 -16.79 23.11
C ALA A 981 -16.57 -17.36 24.20
N ALA A 982 -16.33 -17.01 25.47
CA ALA A 982 -17.18 -17.39 26.59
C ALA A 982 -18.59 -16.80 26.45
N LEU A 983 -18.70 -15.50 26.15
CA LEU A 983 -19.98 -14.82 25.96
C LEU A 983 -20.81 -15.42 24.82
N TYR A 984 -20.19 -15.73 23.67
CA TYR A 984 -20.89 -16.44 22.60
C TYR A 984 -21.41 -17.80 23.08
N SER A 985 -20.59 -18.52 23.85
CA SER A 985 -20.92 -19.88 24.31
C SER A 985 -22.05 -19.90 25.33
N GLU A 986 -22.20 -18.84 26.13
CA GLU A 986 -23.33 -18.66 27.05
C GLU A 986 -24.65 -18.47 26.29
N GLU A 987 -24.64 -17.72 25.18
CA GLU A 987 -25.85 -17.45 24.38
C GLU A 987 -26.20 -18.58 23.40
N ASN A 988 -25.21 -19.23 22.79
CA ASN A 988 -25.39 -20.10 21.62
C ASN A 988 -24.91 -21.54 21.84
N GLY A 989 -24.39 -21.87 23.03
CA GLY A 989 -23.74 -23.14 23.32
C GLY A 989 -22.29 -23.20 22.85
N LEU A 990 -21.61 -24.31 23.15
CA LEU A 990 -20.17 -24.48 22.87
C LEU A 990 -19.85 -24.21 21.39
N LEU A 991 -18.89 -23.30 21.15
CA LEU A 991 -18.45 -22.94 19.80
C LEU A 991 -17.79 -24.13 19.08
N ARG A 992 -18.38 -24.60 17.99
CA ARG A 992 -17.83 -25.69 17.15
C ARG A 992 -17.22 -25.15 15.85
N PRO A 993 -16.36 -25.93 15.17
CA PRO A 993 -15.78 -25.54 13.88
C PRO A 993 -16.81 -25.09 12.83
N GLU A 994 -17.94 -25.79 12.73
CA GLU A 994 -19.05 -25.46 11.82
C GLU A 994 -19.75 -24.13 12.16
N ASP A 995 -19.62 -23.63 13.39
CA ASP A 995 -20.26 -22.38 13.83
C ASP A 995 -19.46 -21.13 13.44
N GLY A 996 -18.35 -21.27 12.70
CA GLY A 996 -17.47 -20.14 12.39
C GLY A 996 -18.18 -18.95 11.70
N SER A 997 -19.11 -19.23 10.80
CA SER A 997 -19.95 -18.20 10.17
C SER A 997 -20.92 -17.56 11.17
N ARG A 998 -21.56 -18.36 12.04
CA ARG A 998 -22.47 -17.84 13.09
C ARG A 998 -21.74 -16.97 14.10
N PHE A 999 -20.54 -17.36 14.51
CA PHE A 999 -19.75 -16.57 15.43
C PHE A 999 -19.27 -15.27 14.80
N ARG A 1000 -18.89 -15.28 13.52
CA ARG A 1000 -18.65 -14.03 12.77
C ARG A 1000 -19.88 -13.13 12.79
N THR A 1001 -21.06 -13.65 12.44
CA THR A 1001 -22.31 -12.88 12.46
C THR A 1001 -22.64 -12.35 13.86
N PHE A 1002 -22.37 -13.13 14.92
CA PHE A 1002 -22.50 -12.68 16.30
C PHE A 1002 -21.58 -11.48 16.58
N LEU A 1003 -20.29 -11.55 16.23
CA LEU A 1003 -19.36 -10.43 16.43
C LEU A 1003 -19.77 -9.19 15.64
N GLU A 1004 -20.23 -9.38 14.40
CA GLU A 1004 -20.72 -8.29 13.54
C GLU A 1004 -22.00 -7.64 14.07
N ALA A 1005 -22.90 -8.40 14.68
CA ALA A 1005 -24.14 -7.91 15.27
C ALA A 1005 -24.00 -7.47 16.73
N SER A 1006 -22.89 -7.82 17.39
CA SER A 1006 -22.69 -7.59 18.82
C SER A 1006 -22.84 -6.12 19.20
N ARG A 1007 -23.49 -5.88 20.35
CA ARG A 1007 -23.64 -4.55 20.95
C ARG A 1007 -22.41 -4.21 21.79
N VAL A 1008 -22.24 -2.93 22.14
CA VAL A 1008 -21.10 -2.46 22.95
C VAL A 1008 -21.05 -3.14 24.32
N GLU A 1009 -22.19 -3.56 24.86
CA GLU A 1009 -22.31 -4.29 26.13
C GLU A 1009 -21.52 -5.60 26.12
N VAL A 1010 -21.60 -6.38 25.04
CA VAL A 1010 -20.85 -7.64 24.87
C VAL A 1010 -19.35 -7.38 24.93
N TRP A 1011 -18.89 -6.32 24.27
CA TRP A 1011 -17.47 -5.91 24.31
C TRP A 1011 -17.06 -5.41 25.69
N ARG A 1012 -17.96 -4.75 26.41
CA ARG A 1012 -17.75 -4.27 27.78
C ARG A 1012 -17.57 -5.43 28.74
N GLU A 1013 -18.39 -6.47 28.61
CA GLU A 1013 -18.25 -7.71 29.39
C GLU A 1013 -16.98 -8.48 29.01
N ALA A 1014 -16.65 -8.58 27.72
CA ALA A 1014 -15.45 -9.27 27.26
C ALA A 1014 -14.14 -8.66 27.78
N ILE A 1015 -14.12 -7.35 28.03
CA ILE A 1015 -12.94 -6.64 28.54
C ILE A 1015 -12.87 -6.61 30.08
N GLN A 1016 -13.97 -6.95 30.78
CA GLN A 1016 -14.00 -6.93 32.25
C GLN A 1016 -12.95 -7.90 32.81
N GLY A 1017 -12.17 -7.42 33.79
CA GLY A 1017 -11.08 -8.20 34.39
C GLY A 1017 -9.79 -8.24 33.56
N THR A 1018 -9.76 -7.62 32.38
CA THR A 1018 -8.52 -7.40 31.62
C THR A 1018 -7.90 -6.06 31.98
N ARG A 1019 -6.56 -5.95 31.94
CA ARG A 1019 -5.87 -4.67 32.13
C ARG A 1019 -6.19 -3.65 31.02
N ILE A 1020 -6.70 -4.09 29.87
CA ILE A 1020 -7.07 -3.21 28.74
C ILE A 1020 -8.25 -2.29 29.11
N ALA A 1021 -9.15 -2.74 29.99
CA ALA A 1021 -10.31 -1.96 30.42
C ALA A 1021 -9.93 -0.65 31.12
N ASP A 1022 -8.73 -0.57 31.70
CA ASP A 1022 -8.22 0.64 32.35
C ASP A 1022 -7.76 1.72 31.35
N PHE A 1023 -7.52 1.33 30.09
CA PHE A 1023 -6.89 2.19 29.08
C PHE A 1023 -7.83 2.63 27.95
N VAL A 1024 -8.90 1.88 27.67
CA VAL A 1024 -9.74 2.14 26.49
C VAL A 1024 -11.19 1.68 26.68
N SER A 1025 -12.12 2.37 26.02
CA SER A 1025 -13.54 2.03 26.08
C SER A 1025 -13.87 0.79 25.22
N ALA A 1026 -14.92 0.06 25.60
CA ALA A 1026 -15.43 -1.06 24.82
C ALA A 1026 -15.92 -0.65 23.43
N ASP A 1027 -16.45 0.57 23.28
CA ASP A 1027 -16.91 1.11 22.01
C ASP A 1027 -15.74 1.34 21.04
N ASP A 1028 -14.61 1.84 21.54
CA ASP A 1028 -13.40 2.01 20.74
C ASP A 1028 -12.87 0.67 20.22
N LEU A 1029 -12.79 -0.34 21.08
CA LEU A 1029 -12.34 -1.68 20.70
C LEU A 1029 -13.25 -2.28 19.62
N ARG A 1030 -14.57 -2.20 19.82
CA ARG A 1030 -15.56 -2.64 18.85
C ARG A 1030 -15.41 -1.90 17.52
N SER A 1031 -15.30 -0.57 17.58
CA SER A 1031 -15.19 0.28 16.40
C SER A 1031 -13.90 0.02 15.60
N VAL A 1032 -12.77 -0.18 16.29
CA VAL A 1032 -11.47 -0.51 15.66
C VAL A 1032 -11.50 -1.91 15.07
N TRP A 1033 -12.10 -2.88 15.76
CA TRP A 1033 -12.26 -4.23 15.21
C TRP A 1033 -13.13 -4.19 13.96
N ARG A 1034 -14.30 -3.54 14.00
CA ARG A 1034 -15.21 -3.41 12.83
C ARG A 1034 -14.54 -2.73 11.64
N ASP A 1035 -13.75 -1.69 11.87
CA ASP A 1035 -12.93 -1.06 10.82
C ASP A 1035 -11.89 -2.04 10.26
N SER A 1036 -11.21 -2.83 11.11
CA SER A 1036 -10.22 -3.83 10.67
C SER A 1036 -10.83 -4.96 9.83
N GLN A 1037 -12.12 -5.26 10.04
CA GLN A 1037 -12.88 -6.22 9.24
C GLN A 1037 -13.44 -5.62 7.94
N GLY A 1038 -13.36 -4.30 7.73
CA GLY A 1038 -13.94 -3.62 6.58
C GLY A 1038 -15.46 -3.36 6.70
N ILE A 1039 -16.03 -3.50 7.90
CA ILE A 1039 -17.48 -3.34 8.14
C ILE A 1039 -17.84 -1.85 8.29
N ASP A 1040 -17.17 -1.16 9.22
CA ASP A 1040 -17.37 0.27 9.44
C ASP A 1040 -16.24 1.03 8.76
N ARG A 1041 -16.48 1.47 7.52
CA ARG A 1041 -15.45 2.19 6.75
C ARG A 1041 -15.29 3.61 7.29
N ARG A 1042 -14.42 3.80 8.28
CA ARG A 1042 -14.04 5.15 8.71
C ARG A 1042 -13.07 5.73 7.68
N PRO A 1043 -13.40 6.87 7.05
CA PRO A 1043 -12.58 7.45 5.99
C PRO A 1043 -11.20 7.80 6.56
N VAL A 1044 -10.18 7.66 5.71
CA VAL A 1044 -8.88 8.27 5.96
C VAL A 1044 -9.11 9.77 5.90
N ARG A 1045 -9.35 10.40 7.07
CA ARG A 1045 -9.49 11.86 7.15
C ARG A 1045 -8.25 12.49 6.56
N THR A 1046 -8.42 13.46 5.68
CA THR A 1046 -7.33 14.31 5.21
C THR A 1046 -6.75 15.00 6.46
N PRO A 1047 -5.42 15.02 6.67
CA PRO A 1047 -4.85 15.71 7.81
C PRO A 1047 -5.31 17.17 7.81
N VAL A 1048 -5.70 17.65 9.00
CA VAL A 1048 -6.06 19.04 9.27
C VAL A 1048 -4.85 19.95 9.09
#